data_AF-A0AAV0I3H3-F1
#
_entry.id   AF-A0AAV0I3H3-F1
#
_cell.length_a   1.000
_cell.length_b   1.000
_cell.length_c   1.000
_cell.angle_alpha   90.00
_cell.angle_beta   90.00
_cell.angle_gamma   90.00
#
_symmetry.space_group_name_H-M   'P 1'
#
loop_
_entity.id
_entity.type
_entity.pdbx_description
1 polymer ?
#
loop_
_entity_poly.entity_id
_entity_poly.type
_entity_poly.pdbx_seq_one_letter_code
_entity_poly.pdbx_strand_id
1 'polypeptide(L)'
;MYLVESKGGAILCMLLALLFLGTWPAVLTLLERRGRLPQHTYLDYSITNLLAAIIIAFTFGEIGKSSYDSPNFIPQLSQLGENWPSVLFAMAGGVVLSLGNLSTQYAWAFVGLSVTEVITASITVVIGTTVNYFLDGRINRAEILFPGVGCFLIAVCLGSLVHSSNAADNRAKLESLSSNSELVTEYNDPLLALLSMELMFSDPFRIVNRVLCGSVETEDVENGNGPTKRAEFGTADFLVQLENKRAIKVFGKGTLIGLAITFFAGVCFSLFSPAFNLATNDQWDALEKGVPKLVVYTAFFWFSVSCFVLAIFLNVWFLYRPVLGLPRSSFKAYLNDWEGRGWALLAGLLCGFGNGLQFMGGQAAGYAAADAVQALPLVSTFWGILLFGEYRRSSRRTYVFLVGMLGMFIVAVAVLMASSGHRKNTQKMYLVESKGGAIACMFLSLFFLGTWPAILTLLERRGRLPQHTYLDYSITNLLAAFIIALTFGQIGSSTHESPNFFPQLSQLGDNWPSVLFAMAGGLVLSLGNLCTQYAWAFVGLSVTEVITSSLVVVIGTTLNYFLDNKINRAEILFPGVACFFIAVCFGSAVHSSNSADNKAKLSSLPTDRKNGENVGNGSNTGNKALAGTADFLIELENRRSIKVFGKSTMIGLAITFFAGFCFSLFSPAFNLATNDQWHALEKGVPKLVVYTAFFWFSISCFVLAIILNVIFLYRPVLNLPRSTPKAYLNDWNGRGWAFLAGLLCGFGNGLQFMGGQAAGYAAADAVQALPLVSTFWGILIFKEYRKSSRRTYILLVAMLSMFIAAVGILMASSGHRK
;
A
#
# COMPACT_ATOMS: atom_id res chain seq x y z
N MET A 1 10.98 -21.95 30.74
CA MET A 1 11.59 -21.37 29.53
C MET A 1 12.42 -20.15 29.89
N TYR A 2 13.42 -19.81 29.09
CA TYR A 2 14.26 -18.64 29.30
C TYR A 2 13.51 -17.42 28.78
N LEU A 3 13.40 -16.35 29.56
CA LEU A 3 12.74 -15.12 29.13
C LEU A 3 13.71 -13.95 29.19
N VAL A 4 13.68 -13.12 28.17
CA VAL A 4 14.42 -11.86 28.17
C VAL A 4 13.63 -10.85 29.00
N GLU A 5 14.06 -10.61 30.23
CA GLU A 5 13.35 -9.68 31.13
C GLU A 5 13.94 -8.26 31.11
N SER A 6 15.23 -8.14 30.77
CA SER A 6 15.91 -6.84 30.78
C SER A 6 15.74 -6.09 29.46
N LYS A 7 15.50 -4.77 29.56
CA LYS A 7 15.45 -3.86 28.41
C LYS A 7 16.75 -3.90 27.59
N GLY A 8 17.90 -3.97 28.25
CA GLY A 8 19.21 -4.08 27.59
C GLY A 8 19.36 -5.38 26.79
N GLY A 9 18.94 -6.51 27.37
CA GLY A 9 18.93 -7.81 26.69
C GLY A 9 17.99 -7.83 25.49
N ALA A 10 16.82 -7.19 25.59
CA ALA A 10 15.87 -7.06 24.48
C ALA A 10 16.47 -6.27 23.32
N ILE A 11 17.12 -5.13 23.60
CA ILE A 11 17.79 -4.30 22.59
C ILE A 11 18.92 -5.07 21.92
N LEU A 12 19.74 -5.81 22.70
CA LEU A 12 20.79 -6.66 22.14
C LEU A 12 20.22 -7.72 21.19
N CYS A 13 19.14 -8.40 21.57
CA CYS A 13 18.46 -9.37 20.72
C CYS A 13 18.00 -8.72 19.40
N MET A 14 17.38 -7.55 19.46
CA MET A 14 16.92 -6.82 18.27
C MET A 14 18.09 -6.38 17.37
N LEU A 15 19.21 -5.91 17.92
CA LEU A 15 20.39 -5.54 17.13
C LEU A 15 21.03 -6.75 16.42
N LEU A 16 21.12 -7.88 17.11
CA LEU A 16 21.59 -9.13 16.51
C LEU A 16 20.61 -9.66 15.45
N ALA A 17 19.30 -9.54 15.70
CA ALA A 17 18.26 -9.86 14.73
C ALA A 17 18.40 -9.01 13.46
N LEU A 18 18.63 -7.70 13.59
CA LEU A 18 18.85 -6.79 12.46
C LEU A 18 20.05 -7.22 11.61
N LEU A 19 21.15 -7.62 12.26
CA LEU A 19 22.33 -8.13 11.56
C LEU A 19 22.01 -9.39 10.75
N PHE A 20 21.34 -10.37 11.36
CA PHE A 20 21.03 -11.64 10.69
C PHE A 20 19.97 -11.47 9.59
N LEU A 21 18.87 -10.76 9.92
CA LEU A 21 17.76 -10.51 9.00
C LEU A 21 18.17 -9.62 7.82
N GLY A 22 19.13 -8.72 7.99
CA GLY A 22 19.65 -7.93 6.87
C GLY A 22 20.72 -8.63 6.05
N THR A 23 21.30 -9.74 6.53
CA THR A 23 22.36 -10.49 5.83
C THR A 23 21.82 -11.58 4.91
N TRP A 24 20.82 -12.37 5.34
CA TRP A 24 20.29 -13.46 4.51
C TRP A 24 19.76 -13.02 3.12
N PRO A 25 19.15 -11.82 2.93
CA PRO A 25 18.70 -11.34 1.62
C PRO A 25 19.87 -11.21 0.64
N ALA A 26 21.02 -10.73 1.14
CA ALA A 26 22.24 -10.60 0.34
C ALA A 26 22.77 -11.98 -0.07
N VAL A 27 22.71 -12.98 0.80
CA VAL A 27 23.14 -14.34 0.47
C VAL A 27 22.28 -14.96 -0.64
N LEU A 28 20.95 -14.79 -0.58
CA LEU A 28 20.07 -15.29 -1.64
C LEU A 28 20.24 -14.51 -2.95
N THR A 29 20.44 -13.20 -2.88
CA THR A 29 20.75 -12.37 -4.05
C THR A 29 22.06 -12.82 -4.71
N LEU A 30 23.07 -13.20 -3.92
CA LEU A 30 24.33 -13.74 -4.46
C LEU A 30 24.10 -15.03 -5.25
N LEU A 31 23.23 -15.92 -4.77
CA LEU A 31 22.89 -17.17 -5.45
C LEU A 31 22.13 -16.93 -6.76
N GLU A 32 21.17 -16.02 -6.77
CA GLU A 32 20.44 -15.61 -7.98
C GLU A 32 21.41 -15.06 -9.04
N ARG A 33 22.33 -14.16 -8.63
CA ARG A 33 23.35 -13.59 -9.52
C ARG A 33 24.38 -14.61 -10.00
N ARG A 34 24.53 -15.75 -9.32
CA ARG A 34 25.37 -16.87 -9.76
C ARG A 34 24.66 -17.82 -10.72
N GLY A 35 23.35 -17.67 -10.91
CA GLY A 35 22.56 -18.52 -11.82
C GLY A 35 21.79 -19.64 -11.12
N ARG A 36 21.90 -19.79 -9.79
CA ARG A 36 21.14 -20.81 -9.06
C ARG A 36 19.65 -20.46 -9.09
N LEU A 37 18.81 -21.45 -9.38
CA LEU A 37 17.37 -21.26 -9.50
C LEU A 37 16.75 -20.80 -8.16
N PRO A 38 15.89 -19.76 -8.15
CA PRO A 38 15.22 -19.29 -6.95
C PRO A 38 14.44 -20.39 -6.22
N GLN A 39 13.74 -21.25 -6.97
CA GLN A 39 12.93 -22.33 -6.41
C GLN A 39 13.75 -23.45 -5.73
N HIS A 40 15.01 -23.66 -6.13
CA HIS A 40 15.91 -24.57 -5.40
C HIS A 40 16.41 -23.89 -4.12
N THR A 41 16.86 -22.64 -4.29
CA THR A 41 17.42 -21.81 -3.23
C THR A 41 16.46 -21.61 -2.07
N TYR A 42 15.19 -21.30 -2.35
CA TYR A 42 14.20 -21.02 -1.32
C TYR A 42 13.78 -22.28 -0.54
N LEU A 43 13.76 -23.44 -1.21
CA LEU A 43 13.48 -24.72 -0.55
C LEU A 43 14.59 -25.05 0.47
N ASP A 44 15.86 -24.94 0.08
CA ASP A 44 17.01 -25.11 0.98
C ASP A 44 16.93 -24.13 2.18
N TYR A 45 16.66 -22.84 1.90
CA TYR A 45 16.45 -21.80 2.90
C TYR A 45 15.32 -22.14 3.89
N SER A 46 14.20 -22.67 3.41
CA SER A 46 13.04 -22.95 4.26
C SER A 46 13.30 -24.08 5.26
N ILE A 47 14.10 -25.09 4.87
CA ILE A 47 14.48 -26.23 5.72
C ILE A 47 15.26 -25.73 6.94
N THR A 48 16.29 -24.92 6.72
CA THR A 48 17.13 -24.45 7.83
C THR A 48 16.51 -23.31 8.62
N ASN A 49 15.60 -22.54 8.04
CA ASN A 49 14.77 -21.61 8.79
C ASN A 49 13.90 -22.34 9.83
N LEU A 50 13.26 -23.46 9.44
CA LEU A 50 12.55 -24.32 10.40
C LEU A 50 13.50 -24.96 11.41
N LEU A 51 14.68 -25.43 10.98
CA LEU A 51 15.67 -26.02 11.87
C LEU A 51 16.10 -25.04 12.98
N ALA A 52 16.33 -23.77 12.65
CA ALA A 52 16.66 -22.76 13.65
C ALA A 52 15.53 -22.56 14.67
N ALA A 53 14.27 -22.59 14.24
CA ALA A 53 13.12 -22.53 15.14
C ALA A 53 13.02 -23.76 16.05
N ILE A 54 13.28 -24.97 15.53
CA ILE A 54 13.37 -26.21 16.32
C ILE A 54 14.47 -26.08 17.36
N ILE A 55 15.67 -25.63 16.97
CA ILE A 55 16.79 -25.44 17.90
C ILE A 55 16.40 -24.45 19.00
N ILE A 56 15.82 -23.30 18.67
CA ILE A 56 15.38 -22.30 19.64
C ILE A 56 14.30 -22.85 20.58
N ALA A 57 13.31 -23.59 20.06
CA ALA A 57 12.23 -24.17 20.85
C ALA A 57 12.73 -25.21 21.86
N PHE A 58 13.57 -26.14 21.43
CA PHE A 58 14.13 -27.18 22.30
C PHE A 58 15.28 -26.71 23.21
N THR A 59 15.79 -25.48 23.00
CA THR A 59 16.78 -24.86 23.88
C THR A 59 16.13 -23.83 24.79
N PHE A 60 15.94 -22.61 24.32
CA PHE A 60 15.38 -21.52 25.13
C PHE A 60 13.94 -21.78 25.58
N GLY A 61 13.16 -22.53 24.80
CA GLY A 61 11.80 -22.94 25.18
C GLY A 61 11.75 -23.98 26.31
N GLU A 62 12.84 -24.71 26.56
CA GLU A 62 12.92 -25.73 27.63
C GLU A 62 13.78 -25.31 28.82
N ILE A 63 14.78 -24.47 28.62
CA ILE A 63 15.68 -24.02 29.68
C ILE A 63 14.90 -23.16 30.68
N GLY A 64 14.80 -23.56 31.94
CA GLY A 64 14.20 -22.78 33.03
C GLY A 64 12.99 -23.46 33.70
N LYS A 65 12.46 -22.85 34.76
CA LYS A 65 11.31 -23.40 35.50
C LYS A 65 10.03 -23.23 34.69
N SER A 66 9.27 -24.32 34.54
CA SER A 66 7.92 -24.28 33.94
C SER A 66 6.92 -23.83 35.01
N SER A 67 6.03 -22.90 34.67
CA SER A 67 4.91 -22.49 35.53
C SER A 67 3.59 -22.67 34.79
N TYR A 68 2.45 -22.52 35.50
CA TYR A 68 1.13 -22.57 34.87
C TYR A 68 0.96 -21.43 33.86
N ASP A 69 1.33 -20.20 34.22
CA ASP A 69 1.17 -19.02 33.36
C ASP A 69 2.23 -18.93 32.24
N SER A 70 3.31 -19.71 32.35
CA SER A 70 4.43 -19.74 31.40
C SER A 70 4.98 -21.17 31.25
N PRO A 71 4.21 -22.08 30.62
CA PRO A 71 4.64 -23.45 30.44
C PRO A 71 5.86 -23.53 29.51
N ASN A 72 6.70 -24.55 29.73
CA ASN A 72 7.75 -24.89 28.77
C ASN A 72 7.15 -25.33 27.41
N PHE A 73 7.99 -25.36 26.38
CA PHE A 73 7.59 -25.69 25.02
C PHE A 73 6.90 -27.07 24.90
N ILE A 74 7.50 -28.14 25.42
CA ILE A 74 6.99 -29.51 25.32
C ILE A 74 5.62 -29.68 25.99
N PRO A 75 5.41 -29.26 27.25
CA PRO A 75 4.07 -29.29 27.86
C PRO A 75 3.03 -28.48 27.07
N GLN A 76 3.42 -27.39 26.42
CA GLN A 76 2.47 -26.58 25.66
C GLN A 76 2.03 -27.26 24.34
N LEU A 77 2.83 -28.19 23.80
CA LEU A 77 2.43 -28.99 22.63
C LEU A 77 1.26 -29.94 22.93
N SER A 78 1.14 -30.46 24.15
CA SER A 78 0.00 -31.31 24.53
C SER A 78 -1.28 -30.51 24.83
N GLN A 79 -1.16 -29.20 25.05
CA GLN A 79 -2.27 -28.27 25.26
C GLN A 79 -2.80 -27.66 23.96
N LEU A 80 -2.51 -28.28 22.81
CA LEU A 80 -2.84 -27.72 21.49
C LEU A 80 -4.35 -27.50 21.29
N GLY A 81 -5.18 -28.36 21.88
CA GLY A 81 -6.63 -28.26 21.77
C GLY A 81 -7.19 -26.98 22.38
N GLU A 82 -6.61 -26.55 23.51
CA GLU A 82 -7.03 -25.33 24.23
C GLU A 82 -6.41 -24.06 23.63
N ASN A 83 -5.18 -24.17 23.10
CA ASN A 83 -4.41 -23.04 22.56
C ASN A 83 -4.61 -22.79 21.05
N TRP A 84 -5.58 -23.47 20.43
CA TRP A 84 -5.73 -23.49 18.98
C TRP A 84 -5.86 -22.09 18.33
N PRO A 85 -6.63 -21.12 18.88
CA PRO A 85 -6.71 -19.78 18.32
C PRO A 85 -5.34 -19.08 18.21
N SER A 86 -4.53 -19.14 19.27
CA SER A 86 -3.16 -18.59 19.27
C SER A 86 -2.23 -19.29 18.28
N VAL A 87 -2.35 -20.61 18.15
CA VAL A 87 -1.59 -21.39 17.15
C VAL A 87 -1.95 -20.94 15.74
N LEU A 88 -3.24 -20.72 15.44
CA LEU A 88 -3.68 -20.21 14.15
C LEU A 88 -3.11 -18.82 13.84
N PHE A 89 -3.03 -17.91 14.82
CA PHE A 89 -2.40 -16.61 14.64
C PHE A 89 -0.90 -16.72 14.35
N ALA A 90 -0.19 -17.61 15.05
CA ALA A 90 1.22 -17.88 14.78
C ALA A 90 1.40 -18.42 13.34
N MET A 91 0.56 -19.37 12.93
CA MET A 91 0.59 -19.94 11.58
C MET A 91 0.23 -18.90 10.51
N ALA A 92 -0.75 -18.03 10.75
CA ALA A 92 -1.10 -16.95 9.85
C ALA A 92 0.09 -15.99 9.64
N GLY A 93 0.79 -15.64 10.73
CA GLY A 93 2.03 -14.87 10.68
C GLY A 93 3.10 -15.53 9.83
N GLY A 94 3.28 -16.84 9.96
CA GLY A 94 4.29 -17.59 9.21
C GLY A 94 3.95 -17.67 7.71
N VAL A 95 2.68 -17.90 7.37
CA VAL A 95 2.19 -17.88 5.99
C VAL A 95 2.50 -16.55 5.32
N VAL A 96 2.15 -15.41 5.95
CA VAL A 96 2.39 -14.09 5.35
C VAL A 96 3.88 -13.76 5.28
N LEU A 97 4.69 -14.09 6.29
CA LEU A 97 6.14 -13.91 6.21
C LEU A 97 6.75 -14.72 5.04
N SER A 98 6.34 -15.98 4.88
CA SER A 98 6.85 -16.83 3.80
C SER A 98 6.46 -16.30 2.42
N LEU A 99 5.22 -15.83 2.23
CA LEU A 99 4.81 -15.17 0.98
C LEU A 99 5.65 -13.92 0.70
N GLY A 100 5.91 -13.11 1.73
CA GLY A 100 6.76 -11.92 1.61
C GLY A 100 8.20 -12.29 1.23
N ASN A 101 8.82 -13.23 1.94
CA ASN A 101 10.20 -13.67 1.69
C ASN A 101 10.38 -14.31 0.31
N LEU A 102 9.41 -15.10 -0.14
CA LEU A 102 9.44 -15.68 -1.48
C LEU A 102 9.31 -14.58 -2.54
N SER A 103 8.40 -13.63 -2.32
CA SER A 103 8.19 -12.50 -3.23
C SER A 103 9.42 -11.59 -3.33
N THR A 104 10.08 -11.26 -2.21
CA THR A 104 11.31 -10.44 -2.24
C THR A 104 12.44 -11.12 -2.99
N GLN A 105 12.56 -12.45 -2.90
CA GLN A 105 13.54 -13.21 -3.68
C GLN A 105 13.46 -12.93 -5.18
N TYR A 106 12.24 -12.85 -5.72
CA TYR A 106 12.04 -12.47 -7.12
C TYR A 106 12.20 -10.97 -7.34
N ALA A 107 11.80 -10.13 -6.38
CA ALA A 107 11.86 -8.67 -6.52
C ALA A 107 13.29 -8.11 -6.60
N TRP A 108 14.23 -8.65 -5.81
CA TRP A 108 15.63 -8.21 -5.81
C TRP A 108 16.24 -8.23 -7.20
N ALA A 109 15.78 -9.15 -8.04
CA ALA A 109 16.30 -9.26 -9.39
C ALA A 109 16.01 -8.03 -10.25
N PHE A 110 14.81 -7.45 -10.11
CA PHE A 110 14.30 -6.36 -10.94
C PHE A 110 14.66 -4.97 -10.43
N VAL A 111 14.51 -4.74 -9.13
CA VAL A 111 14.67 -3.39 -8.55
C VAL A 111 15.92 -3.27 -7.67
N GLY A 112 16.63 -4.37 -7.43
CA GLY A 112 17.84 -4.42 -6.61
C GLY A 112 17.55 -4.70 -5.13
N LEU A 113 18.59 -5.13 -4.41
CA LEU A 113 18.49 -5.49 -3.00
C LEU A 113 18.10 -4.27 -2.17
N SER A 114 18.89 -3.19 -2.26
CA SER A 114 18.71 -1.98 -1.48
C SER A 114 17.30 -1.36 -1.61
N VAL A 115 16.75 -1.29 -2.82
CA VAL A 115 15.43 -0.67 -3.05
C VAL A 115 14.29 -1.56 -2.58
N THR A 116 14.39 -2.87 -2.80
CA THR A 116 13.39 -3.83 -2.32
C THR A 116 13.27 -3.72 -0.81
N GLU A 117 14.39 -3.82 -0.10
CA GLU A 117 14.43 -3.81 1.37
C GLU A 117 13.92 -2.48 1.94
N VAL A 118 14.22 -1.35 1.30
CA VAL A 118 13.75 -0.04 1.79
C VAL A 118 12.24 0.10 1.72
N ILE A 119 11.65 -0.30 0.59
CA ILE A 119 10.19 -0.22 0.39
C ILE A 119 9.47 -1.20 1.31
N THR A 120 9.90 -2.46 1.35
CA THR A 120 9.26 -3.47 2.21
C THR A 120 9.37 -3.08 3.68
N ALA A 121 10.56 -2.72 4.16
CA ALA A 121 10.80 -2.28 5.53
C ALA A 121 9.87 -1.14 5.96
N SER A 122 9.68 -0.14 5.10
CA SER A 122 8.88 1.03 5.47
C SER A 122 7.40 0.73 5.48
N ILE A 123 6.90 -0.11 4.58
CA ILE A 123 5.51 -0.59 4.65
C ILE A 123 5.32 -1.40 5.95
N THR A 124 6.28 -2.28 6.27
CA THR A 124 6.26 -3.07 7.51
C THR A 124 6.24 -2.19 8.74
N VAL A 125 7.11 -1.18 8.83
CA VAL A 125 7.16 -0.31 10.02
C VAL A 125 5.94 0.59 10.09
N VAL A 126 5.53 1.24 9.00
CA VAL A 126 4.38 2.16 9.06
C VAL A 126 3.10 1.45 9.46
N ILE A 127 2.81 0.29 8.87
CA ILE A 127 1.59 -0.46 9.14
C ILE A 127 1.77 -1.35 10.38
N GLY A 128 2.80 -2.20 10.37
CA GLY A 128 3.06 -3.20 11.42
C GLY A 128 3.34 -2.57 12.77
N THR A 129 4.22 -1.56 12.87
CA THR A 129 4.50 -0.88 14.15
C THR A 129 3.27 -0.18 14.69
N THR A 130 2.46 0.42 13.83
CA THR A 130 1.22 1.08 14.24
C THR A 130 0.22 0.08 14.79
N VAL A 131 0.02 -1.06 14.12
CA VAL A 131 -0.89 -2.12 14.61
C VAL A 131 -0.35 -2.73 15.91
N ASN A 132 0.94 -3.08 15.96
CA ASN A 132 1.59 -3.63 17.14
C ASN A 132 1.54 -2.69 18.34
N TYR A 133 1.69 -1.38 18.13
CA TYR A 133 1.59 -0.40 19.21
C TYR A 133 0.23 -0.47 19.92
N PHE A 134 -0.84 -0.70 19.16
CA PHE A 134 -2.17 -0.88 19.72
C PHE A 134 -2.39 -2.27 20.31
N LEU A 135 -1.92 -3.32 19.63
CA LEU A 135 -1.98 -4.69 20.17
C LEU A 135 -1.24 -4.81 21.50
N ASP A 136 -0.08 -4.17 21.64
CA ASP A 136 0.67 -4.20 22.89
C ASP A 136 0.08 -3.31 23.99
N GLY A 137 -1.09 -2.70 23.78
CA GLY A 137 -1.71 -1.84 24.80
C GLY A 137 -0.92 -0.57 25.04
N ARG A 138 -0.26 -0.05 24.01
CA ARG A 138 0.48 1.22 24.04
C ARG A 138 1.65 1.23 25.03
N ILE A 139 2.31 0.08 25.24
CA ILE A 139 3.46 -0.02 26.15
C ILE A 139 4.65 0.84 25.69
N ASN A 140 4.79 1.02 24.38
CA ASN A 140 5.84 1.87 23.81
C ASN A 140 5.48 3.34 23.98
N ARG A 141 6.46 4.21 24.19
CA ARG A 141 6.21 5.65 24.32
C ARG A 141 5.88 6.25 22.96
N ALA A 142 4.61 6.52 22.67
CA ALA A 142 4.14 7.06 21.38
C ALA A 142 4.91 8.31 20.91
N GLU A 143 5.21 9.22 21.85
CA GLU A 143 5.97 10.46 21.60
C GLU A 143 7.36 10.21 21.03
N ILE A 144 7.92 9.02 21.26
CA ILE A 144 9.22 8.59 20.74
C ILE A 144 9.02 7.64 19.55
N LEU A 145 8.07 6.70 19.65
CA LEU A 145 7.81 5.67 18.63
C LEU A 145 7.47 6.27 17.26
N PHE A 146 6.48 7.16 17.20
CA PHE A 146 5.97 7.68 15.92
C PHE A 146 6.96 8.61 15.19
N PRO A 147 7.78 9.43 15.85
CA PRO A 147 8.92 10.07 15.20
C PRO A 147 9.90 9.07 14.56
N GLY A 148 10.12 7.91 15.19
CA GLY A 148 10.92 6.83 14.61
C GLY A 148 10.29 6.26 13.33
N VAL A 149 8.97 6.05 13.32
CA VAL A 149 8.20 5.67 12.11
C VAL A 149 8.30 6.77 11.04
N GLY A 150 8.24 8.05 11.43
CA GLY A 150 8.44 9.19 10.54
C GLY A 150 9.84 9.18 9.88
N CYS A 151 10.87 8.76 10.62
CA CYS A 151 12.22 8.60 10.07
C CYS A 151 12.28 7.52 8.98
N PHE A 152 11.52 6.41 9.12
CA PHE A 152 11.38 5.40 8.04
C PHE A 152 10.70 5.98 6.80
N LEU A 153 9.65 6.80 6.95
CA LEU A 153 9.00 7.45 5.81
C LEU A 153 9.96 8.36 5.04
N ILE A 154 10.77 9.15 5.76
CA ILE A 154 11.82 9.98 5.15
C ILE A 154 12.86 9.08 4.45
N ALA A 155 13.28 7.99 5.09
CA ALA A 155 14.22 7.04 4.50
C ALA A 155 13.68 6.42 3.20
N VAL A 156 12.38 6.10 3.09
CA VAL A 156 11.78 5.62 1.84
C VAL A 156 11.74 6.67 0.75
N CYS A 157 11.46 7.92 1.09
CA CYS A 157 11.54 9.02 0.13
C CYS A 157 12.97 9.14 -0.43
N LEU A 158 13.97 9.10 0.46
CA LEU A 158 15.38 9.12 0.06
C LEU A 158 15.76 7.89 -0.75
N GLY A 159 15.32 6.69 -0.37
CA GLY A 159 15.57 5.46 -1.13
C GLY A 159 14.94 5.46 -2.53
N SER A 160 13.75 6.06 -2.67
CA SER A 160 13.13 6.28 -3.99
C SER A 160 13.98 7.21 -4.86
N LEU A 161 14.58 8.24 -4.26
CA LEU A 161 15.52 9.14 -4.94
C LEU A 161 16.84 8.44 -5.28
N VAL A 162 17.38 7.59 -4.40
CA VAL A 162 18.54 6.72 -4.67
C VAL A 162 18.25 5.86 -5.90
N HIS A 163 17.10 5.18 -5.93
CA HIS A 163 16.72 4.33 -7.05
C HIS A 163 16.60 5.11 -8.36
N SER A 164 15.85 6.23 -8.36
CA SER A 164 15.67 7.06 -9.55
C SER A 164 17.00 7.60 -10.08
N SER A 165 17.90 8.02 -9.18
CA SER A 165 19.22 8.54 -9.54
C SER A 165 20.12 7.42 -10.09
N ASN A 166 20.17 6.28 -9.42
CA ASN A 166 20.98 5.13 -9.83
C ASN A 166 20.48 4.49 -11.14
N ALA A 167 19.17 4.44 -11.36
CA ALA A 167 18.60 3.95 -12.62
C ALA A 167 19.01 4.84 -13.80
N ALA A 168 19.06 6.16 -13.61
CA ALA A 168 19.57 7.09 -14.60
C ALA A 168 21.08 6.89 -14.84
N ASP A 169 21.87 6.72 -13.77
CA ASP A 169 23.30 6.45 -13.87
C ASP A 169 23.59 5.13 -14.63
N ASN A 170 22.81 4.06 -14.36
CA ASN A 170 22.92 2.79 -15.07
C ASN A 170 22.53 2.88 -16.54
N ARG A 171 21.49 3.65 -16.85
CA ARG A 171 21.10 3.90 -18.24
C ARG A 171 22.21 4.63 -19.01
N ALA A 172 22.80 5.67 -18.42
CA ALA A 172 23.91 6.40 -19.05
C ALA A 172 25.13 5.52 -19.30
N LYS A 173 25.47 4.62 -18.36
CA LYS A 173 26.56 3.64 -18.55
C LYS A 173 26.31 2.73 -19.74
N LEU A 174 25.08 2.21 -19.88
CA LEU A 174 24.71 1.32 -21.00
C LEU A 174 24.69 2.07 -22.33
N GLU A 175 24.19 3.30 -22.36
CA GLU A 175 24.20 4.16 -23.56
C GLU A 175 25.65 4.44 -24.03
N SER A 176 26.59 4.69 -23.11
CA SER A 176 28.01 4.88 -23.45
C SER A 176 28.69 3.64 -24.05
N LEU A 177 28.20 2.43 -23.75
CA LEU A 177 28.69 1.20 -24.38
C LEU A 177 28.19 1.10 -25.83
N SER A 178 26.94 1.47 -26.06
CA SER A 178 26.35 1.46 -27.41
C SER A 178 26.98 2.48 -28.35
N SER A 179 27.44 3.63 -27.83
CA SER A 179 28.16 4.64 -28.61
C SER A 179 29.61 4.27 -28.92
N ASN A 180 30.23 3.41 -28.10
CA ASN A 180 31.63 2.97 -28.27
C ASN A 180 31.76 1.66 -29.05
N SER A 181 30.65 0.97 -29.32
CA SER A 181 30.65 -0.20 -30.18
C SER A 181 30.68 0.25 -31.64
N GLU A 182 31.88 0.30 -32.23
CA GLU A 182 32.10 0.29 -33.68
C GLU A 182 31.65 -1.05 -34.31
N LEU A 183 30.38 -1.41 -34.13
CA LEU A 183 29.72 -2.52 -34.83
C LEU A 183 28.43 -2.00 -35.49
N VAL A 184 28.59 -0.96 -36.30
CA VAL A 184 27.68 -0.63 -37.40
C VAL A 184 28.52 -0.33 -38.64
N THR A 185 29.34 -1.30 -39.04
CA THR A 185 30.04 -1.30 -40.34
C THR A 185 30.05 -2.70 -40.97
N GLU A 186 28.98 -3.47 -40.78
CA GLU A 186 28.82 -4.70 -41.56
C GLU A 186 27.35 -5.12 -41.75
N TYR A 187 26.49 -4.20 -42.19
CA TYR A 187 25.24 -4.56 -42.85
C TYR A 187 25.01 -3.59 -44.02
N ASN A 188 25.13 -4.10 -45.24
CA ASN A 188 24.98 -3.36 -46.51
C ASN A 188 23.53 -2.94 -46.83
N ASP A 189 22.62 -2.88 -45.84
CA ASP A 189 21.22 -2.51 -46.07
C ASP A 189 20.86 -1.20 -45.33
N PRO A 190 20.75 -0.06 -46.06
CA PRO A 190 20.41 1.25 -45.49
C PRO A 190 19.04 1.26 -44.79
N LEU A 191 18.12 0.37 -45.17
CA LEU A 191 16.77 0.32 -44.61
C LEU A 191 16.77 -0.26 -43.19
N LEU A 192 17.64 -1.23 -42.92
CA LEU A 192 17.79 -1.85 -41.60
C LEU A 192 18.49 -0.93 -40.60
N ALA A 193 19.43 -0.09 -41.08
CA ALA A 193 20.12 0.93 -40.29
C ALA A 193 19.19 2.07 -39.85
N LEU A 194 18.23 2.46 -40.70
CA LEU A 194 17.20 3.44 -40.35
C LEU A 194 16.18 2.87 -39.35
N LEU A 195 15.77 1.61 -39.53
CA LEU A 195 14.87 0.89 -38.62
C LEU A 195 15.51 0.66 -37.23
N SER A 196 16.80 0.37 -37.18
CA SER A 196 17.53 0.21 -35.93
C SER A 196 17.74 1.55 -35.21
N MET A 197 17.97 2.65 -35.94
CA MET A 197 18.08 4.00 -35.38
C MET A 197 16.74 4.54 -34.85
N GLU A 198 15.62 4.22 -35.51
CA GLU A 198 14.26 4.59 -35.08
C GLU A 198 13.77 3.73 -33.88
N LEU A 199 14.20 2.47 -33.77
CA LEU A 199 14.03 1.66 -32.55
C LEU A 199 14.94 2.11 -31.39
N MET A 200 16.11 2.67 -31.69
CA MET A 200 17.09 3.13 -30.69
C MET A 200 16.57 4.28 -29.83
N PHE A 201 15.75 5.16 -30.41
CA PHE A 201 15.13 6.29 -29.72
C PHE A 201 13.93 5.91 -28.84
N SER A 202 13.34 4.74 -29.07
CA SER A 202 12.11 4.32 -28.38
C SER A 202 12.36 3.34 -27.22
N ASP A 203 13.34 2.42 -27.31
CA ASP A 203 13.67 1.49 -26.22
C ASP A 203 15.10 0.89 -26.30
N PRO A 204 16.12 1.53 -25.68
CA PRO A 204 17.53 1.11 -25.75
C PRO A 204 17.78 -0.33 -25.26
N PHE A 205 16.95 -0.82 -24.33
CA PHE A 205 17.08 -2.16 -23.73
C PHE A 205 16.85 -3.29 -24.74
N ARG A 206 16.06 -3.04 -25.79
CA ARG A 206 15.70 -4.07 -26.78
C ARG A 206 16.83 -4.33 -27.77
N ILE A 207 17.67 -3.34 -28.05
CA ILE A 207 18.83 -3.45 -28.94
C ILE A 207 20.03 -4.07 -28.23
N VAL A 208 20.30 -3.74 -26.96
CA VAL A 208 21.32 -4.44 -26.14
C VAL A 208 21.04 -5.94 -26.15
N ASN A 209 19.77 -6.34 -25.99
CA ASN A 209 19.36 -7.74 -26.01
C ASN A 209 19.44 -8.41 -27.41
N ARG A 210 19.54 -7.65 -28.49
CA ARG A 210 19.63 -8.17 -29.87
C ARG A 210 21.06 -8.17 -30.41
N VAL A 211 21.85 -7.15 -30.06
CA VAL A 211 23.23 -6.94 -30.54
C VAL A 211 24.26 -7.70 -29.68
N LEU A 212 24.07 -7.79 -28.36
CA LEU A 212 25.01 -8.47 -27.45
C LEU A 212 24.64 -9.92 -27.14
N CYS A 213 23.35 -10.30 -27.17
CA CYS A 213 22.95 -11.70 -26.98
C CYS A 213 22.90 -12.50 -28.28
N GLY A 214 22.87 -11.85 -29.45
CA GLY A 214 22.84 -12.49 -30.76
C GLY A 214 24.22 -12.82 -31.35
N SER A 215 25.28 -12.28 -30.77
CA SER A 215 26.68 -12.42 -31.25
C SER A 215 27.54 -13.34 -30.39
N VAL A 216 26.98 -13.96 -29.35
CA VAL A 216 27.63 -15.04 -28.61
C VAL A 216 26.97 -16.34 -29.03
N GLU A 217 27.31 -16.79 -30.23
CA GLU A 217 27.22 -18.21 -30.54
C GLU A 217 28.11 -18.96 -29.55
N THR A 218 27.63 -20.13 -29.14
CA THR A 218 28.28 -21.08 -28.25
C THR A 218 29.66 -21.46 -28.79
N GLU A 219 30.71 -20.79 -28.33
CA GLU A 219 32.03 -21.40 -28.28
C GLU A 219 32.17 -22.14 -26.95
N ASP A 220 32.43 -23.44 -27.07
CA ASP A 220 32.71 -24.35 -25.96
C ASP A 220 33.83 -23.79 -25.06
N VAL A 221 33.46 -23.35 -23.86
CA VAL A 221 34.39 -22.81 -22.84
C VAL A 221 35.13 -23.94 -22.12
N GLU A 222 35.61 -24.96 -22.85
CA GLU A 222 36.50 -25.99 -22.29
C GLU A 222 37.88 -26.04 -22.94
N ASN A 223 38.20 -25.24 -23.96
CA ASN A 223 39.58 -25.11 -24.44
C ASN A 223 39.89 -23.71 -24.97
N GLY A 224 40.34 -22.82 -24.10
CA GLY A 224 40.79 -21.48 -24.49
C GLY A 224 41.54 -20.76 -23.36
N ASN A 225 42.86 -20.92 -23.31
CA ASN A 225 43.75 -20.14 -22.46
C ASN A 225 43.75 -18.66 -22.89
N GLY A 226 42.90 -17.84 -22.28
CA GLY A 226 42.94 -16.39 -22.39
C GLY A 226 42.39 -15.72 -21.13
N PRO A 227 43.00 -14.64 -20.59
CA PRO A 227 42.52 -14.02 -19.38
C PRO A 227 41.29 -13.17 -19.72
N THR A 228 40.08 -13.72 -19.57
CA THR A 228 38.86 -12.89 -19.58
C THR A 228 38.96 -11.91 -18.41
N LYS A 229 39.33 -10.65 -18.68
CA LYS A 229 39.33 -9.58 -17.67
C LYS A 229 37.93 -9.51 -17.05
N ARG A 230 37.85 -9.82 -15.75
CA ARG A 230 36.61 -9.72 -14.98
C ARG A 230 36.14 -8.27 -15.03
N ALA A 231 34.96 -8.02 -15.61
CA ALA A 231 34.45 -6.66 -15.78
C ALA A 231 34.33 -5.97 -14.41
N GLU A 232 34.79 -4.72 -14.34
CA GLU A 232 34.78 -3.96 -13.10
C GLU A 232 33.36 -3.58 -12.69
N PHE A 233 33.05 -3.67 -11.40
CA PHE A 233 31.73 -3.32 -10.89
C PHE A 233 31.30 -1.91 -11.31
N GLY A 234 30.07 -1.80 -11.80
CA GLY A 234 29.47 -0.54 -12.21
C GLY A 234 29.82 -0.11 -13.63
N THR A 235 30.45 -0.95 -14.46
CA THR A 235 30.52 -0.78 -15.92
C THR A 235 29.32 -1.40 -16.63
N ALA A 236 29.08 -1.00 -17.88
CA ALA A 236 28.09 -1.65 -18.74
C ALA A 236 28.44 -3.11 -19.03
N ASP A 237 29.72 -3.44 -19.28
CA ASP A 237 30.17 -4.83 -19.48
C ASP A 237 29.84 -5.72 -18.29
N PHE A 238 30.00 -5.19 -17.07
CA PHE A 238 29.63 -5.93 -15.87
C PHE A 238 28.13 -6.20 -15.80
N LEU A 239 27.28 -5.23 -16.19
CA LEU A 239 25.83 -5.42 -16.21
C LEU A 239 25.40 -6.46 -17.25
N VAL A 240 26.05 -6.50 -18.41
CA VAL A 240 25.80 -7.51 -19.45
C VAL A 240 26.26 -8.89 -18.99
N GLN A 241 27.48 -9.02 -18.44
CA GLN A 241 27.97 -10.28 -17.89
C GLN A 241 27.07 -10.80 -16.75
N LEU A 242 26.57 -9.89 -15.90
CA LEU A 242 25.64 -10.23 -14.83
C LEU A 242 24.32 -10.74 -15.39
N GLU A 243 23.76 -10.09 -16.42
CA GLU A 243 22.52 -10.53 -17.08
C GLU A 243 22.67 -11.92 -17.69
N ASN A 244 23.82 -12.24 -18.28
CA ASN A 244 24.07 -13.56 -18.84
C ASN A 244 24.17 -14.64 -17.76
N LYS A 245 24.81 -14.33 -16.63
CA LYS A 245 25.03 -15.29 -15.53
C LYS A 245 23.82 -15.53 -14.63
N ARG A 246 23.05 -14.48 -14.35
CA ARG A 246 21.97 -14.54 -13.35
C ARG A 246 20.83 -15.47 -13.76
N ALA A 247 20.10 -15.97 -12.75
CA ALA A 247 18.96 -16.86 -12.97
C ALA A 247 17.75 -16.11 -13.56
N ILE A 248 17.40 -14.95 -13.00
CA ILE A 248 16.21 -14.19 -13.42
C ILE A 248 16.63 -13.14 -14.44
N LYS A 249 16.28 -13.34 -15.72
CA LYS A 249 16.52 -12.34 -16.76
C LYS A 249 15.61 -11.13 -16.58
N VAL A 250 16.18 -9.93 -16.58
CA VAL A 250 15.47 -8.66 -16.35
C VAL A 250 15.56 -7.67 -17.50
N PHE A 251 16.53 -7.83 -18.42
CA PHE A 251 16.61 -6.96 -19.59
C PHE A 251 15.34 -7.08 -20.44
N GLY A 252 14.80 -5.91 -20.84
CA GLY A 252 13.53 -5.81 -21.57
C GLY A 252 12.26 -6.03 -20.72
N LYS A 253 12.38 -6.22 -19.41
CA LYS A 253 11.22 -6.29 -18.49
C LYS A 253 11.03 -4.95 -17.75
N GLY A 254 9.78 -4.55 -17.56
CA GLY A 254 9.46 -3.28 -16.90
C GLY A 254 9.72 -3.30 -15.40
N THR A 255 10.35 -2.23 -14.88
CA THR A 255 10.60 -1.99 -13.44
C THR A 255 9.32 -2.04 -12.60
N LEU A 256 8.17 -1.74 -13.20
CA LEU A 256 6.84 -1.84 -12.60
C LEU A 256 6.52 -3.25 -12.06
N ILE A 257 6.98 -4.31 -12.73
CA ILE A 257 6.77 -5.69 -12.27
C ILE A 257 7.49 -5.90 -10.95
N GLY A 258 8.76 -5.51 -10.89
CA GLY A 258 9.56 -5.60 -9.66
C GLY A 258 8.96 -4.80 -8.52
N LEU A 259 8.59 -3.54 -8.76
CA LEU A 259 7.95 -2.69 -7.76
C LEU A 259 6.61 -3.25 -7.26
N ALA A 260 5.81 -3.87 -8.12
CA ALA A 260 4.56 -4.51 -7.71
C ALA A 260 4.80 -5.70 -6.78
N ILE A 261 5.80 -6.54 -7.09
CA ILE A 261 6.20 -7.67 -6.24
C ILE A 261 6.74 -7.15 -4.89
N THR A 262 7.58 -6.11 -4.91
CA THR A 262 8.09 -5.45 -3.70
C THR A 262 6.97 -4.91 -2.82
N PHE A 263 5.99 -4.23 -3.41
CA PHE A 263 4.85 -3.69 -2.66
C PHE A 263 4.03 -4.82 -2.01
N PHE A 264 3.73 -5.88 -2.77
CA PHE A 264 3.05 -7.07 -2.24
C PHE A 264 3.82 -7.69 -1.07
N ALA A 265 5.15 -7.86 -1.21
CA ALA A 265 5.99 -8.37 -0.15
C ALA A 265 5.96 -7.49 1.11
N GLY A 266 5.97 -6.16 0.95
CA GLY A 266 5.87 -5.22 2.08
C GLY A 266 4.55 -5.32 2.82
N VAL A 267 3.44 -5.51 2.11
CA VAL A 267 2.12 -5.76 2.73
C VAL A 267 2.10 -7.10 3.47
N CYS A 268 2.70 -8.15 2.90
CA CYS A 268 2.85 -9.42 3.61
C CYS A 268 3.69 -9.26 4.89
N PHE A 269 4.78 -8.49 4.83
CA PHE A 269 5.63 -8.25 6.00
C PHE A 269 4.96 -7.39 7.07
N SER A 270 4.13 -6.42 6.71
CA SER A 270 3.43 -5.61 7.72
C SER A 270 2.43 -6.39 8.58
N LEU A 271 2.03 -7.59 8.15
CA LEU A 271 1.04 -8.41 8.83
C LEU A 271 1.63 -9.50 9.73
N PHE A 272 2.87 -9.97 9.50
CA PHE A 272 3.40 -11.11 10.27
C PHE A 272 3.62 -10.77 11.74
N SER A 273 4.19 -9.60 12.03
CA SER A 273 4.55 -9.18 13.38
C SER A 273 3.30 -8.96 14.25
N PRO A 274 2.25 -8.26 13.76
CA PRO A 274 0.94 -8.22 14.42
C PRO A 274 0.30 -9.59 14.66
N ALA A 275 0.31 -10.49 13.67
CA ALA A 275 -0.22 -11.84 13.84
C ALA A 275 0.55 -12.63 14.91
N PHE A 276 1.86 -12.49 14.95
CA PHE A 276 2.70 -13.09 15.99
C PHE A 276 2.44 -12.50 17.38
N ASN A 277 2.21 -11.19 17.46
CA ASN A 277 1.84 -10.52 18.69
C ASN A 277 0.50 -11.05 19.24
N LEU A 278 -0.52 -11.18 18.39
CA LEU A 278 -1.80 -11.79 18.75
C LEU A 278 -1.63 -13.22 19.28
N ALA A 279 -0.79 -14.03 18.62
CA ALA A 279 -0.52 -15.40 19.04
C ALA A 279 0.03 -15.49 20.47
N THR A 280 0.96 -14.61 20.81
CA THR A 280 1.68 -14.66 22.10
C THR A 280 1.00 -13.91 23.22
N ASN A 281 0.12 -12.95 22.90
CA ASN A 281 -0.44 -12.02 23.90
C ASN A 281 -1.96 -12.07 24.02
N ASP A 282 -2.64 -12.78 23.11
CA ASP A 282 -4.09 -13.00 23.13
C ASP A 282 -4.90 -11.70 23.32
N GLN A 283 -4.58 -10.68 22.52
CA GLN A 283 -5.17 -9.33 22.68
C GLN A 283 -6.60 -9.20 22.15
N TRP A 284 -7.13 -10.30 21.60
CA TRP A 284 -8.51 -10.44 21.18
C TRP A 284 -9.32 -11.29 22.15
N ASP A 285 -8.76 -11.67 23.31
CA ASP A 285 -9.39 -12.57 24.29
C ASP A 285 -9.96 -13.82 23.60
N ALA A 286 -9.20 -14.39 22.66
CA ALA A 286 -9.63 -15.52 21.84
C ALA A 286 -9.49 -16.86 22.57
N LEU A 287 -8.67 -16.91 23.64
CA LEU A 287 -8.52 -18.09 24.49
C LEU A 287 -9.61 -18.13 25.57
N GLU A 288 -9.98 -19.34 25.99
CA GLU A 288 -10.88 -19.52 27.13
C GLU A 288 -10.24 -19.05 28.45
N LYS A 289 -11.08 -18.62 29.41
CA LYS A 289 -10.59 -18.13 30.70
C LYS A 289 -9.79 -19.19 31.44
N GLY A 290 -8.54 -18.86 31.75
CA GLY A 290 -7.63 -19.73 32.48
C GLY A 290 -6.67 -20.53 31.60
N VAL A 291 -6.83 -20.52 30.27
CA VAL A 291 -5.87 -21.14 29.34
C VAL A 291 -4.59 -20.29 29.28
N PRO A 292 -3.40 -20.88 29.49
CA PRO A 292 -2.16 -20.12 29.48
C PRO A 292 -1.76 -19.71 28.06
N LYS A 293 -1.32 -18.46 27.91
CA LYS A 293 -0.95 -17.89 26.60
C LYS A 293 0.18 -18.67 25.92
N LEU A 294 0.18 -18.68 24.59
CA LEU A 294 1.23 -19.32 23.81
C LEU A 294 2.58 -18.62 24.06
N VAL A 295 3.57 -19.38 24.51
CA VAL A 295 4.89 -18.79 24.76
C VAL A 295 5.59 -18.51 23.44
N VAL A 296 6.50 -17.53 23.42
CA VAL A 296 7.15 -17.06 22.18
C VAL A 296 7.82 -18.19 21.40
N TYR A 297 8.40 -19.17 22.10
CA TYR A 297 9.08 -20.29 21.47
C TYR A 297 8.11 -21.25 20.77
N THR A 298 6.98 -21.57 21.41
CA THR A 298 5.92 -22.40 20.82
C THR A 298 5.24 -21.67 19.67
N ALA A 299 4.99 -20.36 19.81
CA ALA A 299 4.49 -19.52 18.73
C ALA A 299 5.46 -19.51 17.54
N PHE A 300 6.76 -19.33 17.79
CA PHE A 300 7.78 -19.32 16.73
C PHE A 300 7.93 -20.67 16.04
N PHE A 301 7.77 -21.76 16.77
CA PHE A 301 7.74 -23.10 16.20
C PHE A 301 6.58 -23.26 15.20
N TRP A 302 5.33 -22.99 15.60
CA TRP A 302 4.17 -23.13 14.71
C TRP A 302 4.19 -22.12 13.55
N PHE A 303 4.64 -20.90 13.81
CA PHE A 303 4.95 -19.92 12.79
C PHE A 303 5.90 -20.49 11.74
N SER A 304 7.03 -21.07 12.16
CA SER A 304 8.04 -21.61 11.25
C SER A 304 7.60 -22.89 10.53
N VAL A 305 6.80 -23.74 11.18
CA VAL A 305 6.16 -24.91 10.55
C VAL A 305 5.26 -24.46 9.40
N SER A 306 4.42 -23.45 9.62
CA SER A 306 3.54 -22.93 8.56
C SER A 306 4.32 -22.28 7.42
N CYS A 307 5.40 -21.53 7.70
CA CYS A 307 6.32 -21.02 6.70
C CYS A 307 6.86 -22.16 5.82
N PHE A 308 7.32 -23.23 6.46
CA PHE A 308 7.93 -24.37 5.78
C PHE A 308 6.95 -25.15 4.91
N VAL A 309 5.74 -25.44 5.42
CA VAL A 309 4.69 -26.13 4.67
C VAL A 309 4.29 -25.33 3.43
N LEU A 310 4.08 -24.02 3.57
CA LEU A 310 3.76 -23.16 2.43
C LEU A 310 4.92 -23.08 1.43
N ALA A 311 6.15 -22.93 1.94
CA ALA A 311 7.35 -22.88 1.11
C ALA A 311 7.50 -24.16 0.28
N ILE A 312 7.33 -25.35 0.86
CA ILE A 312 7.34 -26.62 0.12
C ILE A 312 6.28 -26.60 -0.97
N PHE A 313 5.03 -26.29 -0.64
CA PHE A 313 3.93 -26.31 -1.61
C PHE A 313 4.21 -25.39 -2.81
N LEU A 314 4.57 -24.13 -2.54
CA LEU A 314 4.83 -23.14 -3.59
C LEU A 314 6.10 -23.47 -4.39
N ASN A 315 7.17 -23.94 -3.75
CA ASN A 315 8.41 -24.24 -4.46
C ASN A 315 8.29 -25.52 -5.28
N VAL A 316 7.59 -26.54 -4.79
CA VAL A 316 7.27 -27.72 -5.61
C VAL A 316 6.43 -27.32 -6.81
N TRP A 317 5.44 -26.44 -6.65
CA TRP A 317 4.72 -25.86 -7.79
C TRP A 317 5.69 -25.15 -8.76
N PHE A 318 6.56 -24.27 -8.27
CA PHE A 318 7.49 -23.49 -9.08
C PHE A 318 8.60 -24.31 -9.75
N LEU A 319 8.94 -25.50 -9.24
CA LEU A 319 9.80 -26.44 -9.97
C LEU A 319 9.20 -26.81 -11.32
N TYR A 320 7.90 -27.16 -11.34
CA TYR A 320 7.22 -27.64 -12.55
C TYR A 320 6.56 -26.52 -13.38
N ARG A 321 6.12 -25.45 -12.71
CA ARG A 321 5.47 -24.28 -13.30
C ARG A 321 6.17 -22.99 -12.83
N PRO A 322 7.41 -22.76 -13.30
CA PRO A 322 8.19 -21.59 -12.92
C PRO A 322 7.55 -20.30 -13.44
N VAL A 323 7.77 -19.21 -12.70
CA VAL A 323 7.32 -17.87 -13.06
C VAL A 323 8.45 -17.07 -13.71
N LEU A 324 8.10 -15.96 -14.37
CA LEU A 324 9.04 -14.97 -14.90
C LEU A 324 10.03 -15.51 -15.95
N GLY A 325 9.67 -16.60 -16.64
CA GLY A 325 10.47 -17.19 -17.71
C GLY A 325 11.67 -18.01 -17.24
N LEU A 326 11.70 -18.40 -15.96
CA LEU A 326 12.69 -19.33 -15.44
C LEU A 326 12.54 -20.73 -16.07
N PRO A 327 13.63 -21.50 -16.23
CA PRO A 327 13.55 -22.85 -16.77
C PRO A 327 12.81 -23.77 -15.80
N ARG A 328 12.09 -24.75 -16.36
CA ARG A 328 11.48 -25.84 -15.57
C ARG A 328 12.59 -26.69 -14.96
N SER A 329 12.33 -27.19 -13.77
CA SER A 329 13.18 -28.13 -13.06
C SER A 329 12.37 -29.36 -12.62
N SER A 330 13.01 -30.26 -11.88
CA SER A 330 12.37 -31.44 -11.29
C SER A 330 12.88 -31.64 -9.87
N PHE A 331 12.14 -32.41 -9.08
CA PHE A 331 12.59 -32.77 -7.73
C PHE A 331 13.96 -33.50 -7.74
N LYS A 332 14.21 -34.36 -8.73
CA LYS A 332 15.50 -35.02 -8.92
C LYS A 332 16.62 -34.02 -9.21
N ALA A 333 16.36 -33.04 -10.07
CA ALA A 333 17.32 -31.98 -10.38
C ALA A 333 17.61 -31.12 -9.14
N TYR A 334 16.59 -30.79 -8.35
CA TYR A 334 16.78 -30.13 -7.06
C TYR A 334 17.70 -30.94 -6.14
N LEU A 335 17.44 -32.23 -5.92
CA LEU A 335 18.27 -33.06 -5.02
C LEU A 335 19.75 -33.08 -5.45
N ASN A 336 20.01 -33.14 -6.76
CA ASN A 336 21.36 -33.15 -7.32
C ASN A 336 22.04 -31.76 -7.35
N ASP A 337 21.29 -30.68 -7.15
CA ASP A 337 21.82 -29.32 -7.21
C ASP A 337 22.52 -28.90 -5.89
N TRP A 338 23.82 -29.17 -5.84
CA TRP A 338 24.70 -28.78 -4.73
C TRP A 338 25.43 -27.44 -4.92
N GLU A 339 25.36 -26.83 -6.11
CA GLU A 339 26.13 -25.62 -6.42
C GLU A 339 25.56 -24.39 -5.70
N GLY A 340 26.14 -24.06 -4.54
CA GLY A 340 25.68 -22.95 -3.71
C GLY A 340 24.61 -23.31 -2.67
N ARG A 341 24.24 -24.58 -2.53
CA ARG A 341 23.28 -25.04 -1.51
C ARG A 341 23.69 -24.66 -0.08
N GLY A 342 24.98 -24.74 0.25
CA GLY A 342 25.49 -24.33 1.57
C GLY A 342 25.17 -22.87 1.93
N TRP A 343 25.21 -21.97 0.93
CA TRP A 343 24.83 -20.57 1.12
C TRP A 343 23.32 -20.41 1.34
N ALA A 344 22.50 -21.20 0.63
CA ALA A 344 21.05 -21.18 0.81
C ALA A 344 20.64 -21.67 2.21
N LEU A 345 21.28 -22.76 2.67
CA LEU A 345 21.12 -23.30 4.02
C LEU A 345 21.55 -22.27 5.08
N LEU A 346 22.68 -21.58 4.89
CA LEU A 346 23.13 -20.50 5.78
C LEU A 346 22.12 -19.35 5.83
N ALA A 347 21.57 -18.94 4.69
CA ALA A 347 20.57 -17.89 4.63
C ALA A 347 19.32 -18.26 5.44
N GLY A 348 18.88 -19.52 5.39
CA GLY A 348 17.76 -20.00 6.20
C GLY A 348 18.06 -19.99 7.69
N LEU A 349 19.26 -20.41 8.12
CA LEU A 349 19.69 -20.32 9.51
C LEU A 349 19.71 -18.86 10.00
N LEU A 350 20.31 -17.96 9.22
CA LEU A 350 20.36 -16.53 9.54
C LEU A 350 18.95 -15.97 9.70
N CYS A 351 18.03 -16.29 8.79
CA CYS A 351 16.66 -15.80 8.92
C CYS A 351 15.95 -16.38 10.15
N GLY A 352 16.06 -17.68 10.40
CA GLY A 352 15.39 -18.32 11.53
C GLY A 352 15.91 -17.83 12.88
N PHE A 353 17.22 -17.73 13.06
CA PHE A 353 17.78 -17.13 14.28
C PHE A 353 17.45 -15.65 14.40
N GLY A 354 17.47 -14.90 13.29
CA GLY A 354 17.10 -13.49 13.28
C GLY A 354 15.66 -13.25 13.71
N ASN A 355 14.71 -14.02 13.18
CA ASN A 355 13.30 -13.95 13.57
C ASN A 355 13.11 -14.34 15.04
N GLY A 356 13.73 -15.44 15.48
CA GLY A 356 13.67 -15.85 16.88
C GLY A 356 14.15 -14.77 17.84
N LEU A 357 15.29 -14.12 17.53
CA LEU A 357 15.82 -12.99 18.30
C LEU A 357 14.90 -11.76 18.26
N GLN A 358 14.31 -11.44 17.11
CA GLN A 358 13.32 -10.36 16.99
C GLN A 358 12.12 -10.62 17.90
N PHE A 359 11.58 -11.83 17.89
CA PHE A 359 10.41 -12.20 18.70
C PHE A 359 10.71 -12.21 20.20
N MET A 360 11.89 -12.70 20.60
CA MET A 360 12.36 -12.61 22.00
C MET A 360 12.50 -11.14 22.45
N GLY A 361 13.07 -10.29 21.60
CA GLY A 361 13.17 -8.85 21.86
C GLY A 361 11.79 -8.19 21.97
N GLY A 362 10.86 -8.54 21.08
CA GLY A 362 9.50 -8.00 21.04
C GLY A 362 8.66 -8.36 22.27
N GLN A 363 8.77 -9.59 22.76
CA GLN A 363 8.08 -9.99 24.01
C GLN A 363 8.49 -9.13 25.20
N ALA A 364 9.77 -8.73 25.24
CA ALA A 364 10.36 -7.98 26.34
C ALA A 364 10.16 -6.45 26.21
N ALA A 365 10.30 -5.91 25.00
CA ALA A 365 10.35 -4.48 24.70
C ALA A 365 9.09 -3.92 24.01
N GLY A 366 8.16 -4.79 23.64
CA GLY A 366 7.04 -4.52 22.75
C GLY A 366 7.37 -4.81 21.29
N TYR A 367 6.45 -5.48 20.60
CA TYR A 367 6.56 -5.84 19.18
C TYR A 367 6.63 -4.59 18.29
N ALA A 368 6.02 -3.48 18.71
CA ALA A 368 6.12 -2.22 17.98
C ALA A 368 7.56 -1.68 17.95
N ALA A 369 8.29 -1.76 19.07
CA ALA A 369 9.72 -1.41 19.09
C ALA A 369 10.57 -2.47 18.36
N ALA A 370 10.19 -3.75 18.43
CA ALA A 370 10.91 -4.82 17.72
C ALA A 370 10.82 -4.71 16.19
N ASP A 371 9.81 -4.04 15.65
CA ASP A 371 9.76 -3.72 14.23
C ASP A 371 10.90 -2.77 13.80
N ALA A 372 11.67 -2.15 14.72
CA ALA A 372 12.93 -1.47 14.40
C ALA A 372 13.94 -2.38 13.67
N VAL A 373 13.86 -3.69 13.91
CA VAL A 373 14.66 -4.72 13.21
C VAL A 373 14.45 -4.67 11.70
N GLN A 374 13.33 -4.12 11.23
CA GLN A 374 13.04 -3.93 9.82
C GLN A 374 13.92 -2.87 9.15
N ALA A 375 14.82 -2.19 9.85
CA ALA A 375 15.90 -1.39 9.25
C ALA A 375 16.95 -2.25 8.48
N LEU A 376 16.52 -3.38 7.90
CA LEU A 376 17.27 -4.29 7.04
C LEU A 376 18.13 -3.57 5.99
N PRO A 377 17.70 -2.42 5.41
CA PRO A 377 18.56 -1.65 4.52
C PRO A 377 19.94 -1.30 5.08
N LEU A 378 20.10 -1.13 6.40
CA LEU A 378 21.41 -0.83 7.01
C LEU A 378 22.45 -1.92 6.72
N VAL A 379 22.03 -3.18 6.75
CA VAL A 379 22.91 -4.34 6.62
C VAL A 379 22.87 -4.88 5.19
N SER A 380 21.69 -5.01 4.60
CA SER A 380 21.52 -5.51 3.23
C SER A 380 22.14 -4.58 2.19
N THR A 381 22.00 -3.25 2.35
CA THR A 381 22.65 -2.29 1.44
C THR A 381 24.16 -2.29 1.62
N PHE A 382 24.66 -2.47 2.85
CA PHE A 382 26.10 -2.64 3.08
C PHE A 382 26.64 -3.84 2.29
N TRP A 383 25.98 -5.01 2.39
CA TRP A 383 26.35 -6.18 1.59
C TRP A 383 26.15 -5.96 0.09
N GLY A 384 25.11 -5.24 -0.31
CA GLY A 384 24.87 -4.87 -1.72
C GLY A 384 26.01 -4.04 -2.30
N ILE A 385 26.51 -3.05 -1.56
CA ILE A 385 27.66 -2.25 -1.98
C ILE A 385 28.94 -3.10 -2.00
N LEU A 386 29.16 -3.92 -0.97
CA LEU A 386 30.40 -4.67 -0.79
C LEU A 386 30.53 -5.85 -1.77
N LEU A 387 29.50 -6.70 -1.85
CA LEU A 387 29.53 -7.95 -2.63
C LEU A 387 29.17 -7.73 -4.09
N PHE A 388 28.27 -6.78 -4.36
CA PHE A 388 27.68 -6.60 -5.69
C PHE A 388 28.13 -5.31 -6.38
N GLY A 389 28.91 -4.47 -5.68
CA GLY A 389 29.29 -3.16 -6.19
C GLY A 389 28.07 -2.30 -6.51
N GLU A 390 26.94 -2.50 -5.81
CA GLU A 390 25.76 -1.64 -5.99
C GLU A 390 26.18 -0.18 -5.79
N TYR A 391 25.73 0.67 -6.70
CA TYR A 391 26.07 2.09 -6.77
C TYR A 391 27.52 2.44 -7.13
N ARG A 392 28.44 1.49 -7.38
CA ARG A 392 29.79 1.84 -7.87
C ARG A 392 29.73 2.63 -9.19
N ARG A 393 30.58 3.67 -9.28
CA ARG A 393 30.63 4.60 -10.42
C ARG A 393 29.30 5.32 -10.67
N SER A 394 28.50 5.52 -9.64
CA SER A 394 27.28 6.33 -9.71
C SER A 394 27.60 7.80 -9.47
N SER A 395 26.65 8.67 -9.80
CA SER A 395 26.80 10.10 -9.61
C SER A 395 26.94 10.46 -8.13
N ARG A 396 27.59 11.61 -7.83
CA ARG A 396 27.68 12.16 -6.48
C ARG A 396 26.29 12.31 -5.82
N ARG A 397 25.28 12.63 -6.63
CA ARG A 397 23.88 12.74 -6.22
C ARG A 397 23.36 11.41 -5.64
N THR A 398 23.61 10.30 -6.32
CA THR A 398 23.22 8.95 -5.86
C THR A 398 23.85 8.64 -4.49
N TYR A 399 25.14 8.95 -4.30
CA TYR A 399 25.82 8.73 -3.02
C TYR A 399 25.27 9.62 -1.88
N VAL A 400 24.93 10.89 -2.16
CA VAL A 400 24.34 11.78 -1.15
C VAL A 400 23.00 11.25 -0.67
N PHE A 401 22.12 10.82 -1.57
CA PHE A 401 20.84 10.23 -1.19
C PHE A 401 21.02 8.91 -0.43
N LEU A 402 22.01 8.09 -0.82
CA LEU A 402 22.30 6.81 -0.19
C LEU A 402 22.76 6.98 1.26
N VAL A 403 23.70 7.90 1.50
CA VAL A 403 24.18 8.23 2.86
C VAL A 403 23.04 8.83 3.69
N GLY A 404 22.25 9.73 3.12
CA GLY A 404 21.08 10.31 3.80
C GLY A 404 20.06 9.25 4.21
N MET A 405 19.74 8.31 3.30
CA MET A 405 18.83 7.20 3.56
C MET A 405 19.33 6.32 4.70
N LEU A 406 20.60 5.88 4.67
CA LEU A 406 21.19 5.04 5.72
C LEU A 406 21.26 5.78 7.06
N GLY A 407 21.62 7.07 7.05
CA GLY A 407 21.60 7.92 8.25
C GLY A 407 20.22 7.98 8.90
N MET A 408 19.17 8.13 8.10
CA MET A 408 17.79 8.13 8.60
C MET A 408 17.37 6.79 9.20
N PHE A 409 17.80 5.66 8.64
CA PHE A 409 17.55 4.34 9.26
C PHE A 409 18.26 4.19 10.61
N ILE A 410 19.49 4.69 10.77
CA ILE A 410 20.20 4.66 12.06
C ILE A 410 19.41 5.44 13.12
N VAL A 411 18.97 6.66 12.77
CA VAL A 411 18.14 7.48 13.67
C VAL A 411 16.84 6.76 14.00
N ALA A 412 16.18 6.19 13.00
CA ALA A 412 14.93 5.48 13.18
C ALA A 412 15.06 4.29 14.15
N VAL A 413 16.10 3.47 13.99
CA VAL A 413 16.38 2.33 14.89
C VAL A 413 16.58 2.81 16.32
N ALA A 414 17.42 3.82 16.52
CA ALA A 414 17.71 4.37 17.85
C ALA A 414 16.42 4.89 18.53
N VAL A 415 15.60 5.63 17.79
CA VAL A 415 14.35 6.20 18.29
C VAL A 415 13.31 5.12 18.59
N LEU A 416 13.08 4.16 17.68
CA LEU A 416 12.13 3.07 17.89
C LEU A 416 12.54 2.20 19.09
N MET A 417 13.82 1.85 19.23
CA MET A 417 14.31 1.08 20.38
C MET A 417 14.20 1.87 21.69
N ALA A 418 14.45 3.19 21.67
CA ALA A 418 14.29 4.06 22.83
C ALA A 418 12.83 4.14 23.33
N SER A 419 11.87 3.95 22.41
CA SER A 419 10.44 3.92 22.73
C SER A 419 10.02 2.72 23.58
N SER A 420 10.85 1.67 23.72
CA SER A 420 10.49 0.45 24.46
C SER A 420 10.06 0.72 25.90
N GLY A 421 8.97 0.06 26.31
CA GLY A 421 8.40 0.13 27.66
C GLY A 421 8.22 -1.26 28.29
N HIS A 422 7.93 -1.29 29.59
CA HIS A 422 7.64 -2.52 30.33
C HIS A 422 6.14 -2.77 30.41
N ARG A 423 5.74 -4.03 30.18
CA ARG A 423 4.33 -4.45 30.13
C ARG A 423 3.67 -4.33 31.51
N LYS A 424 2.51 -3.66 31.60
CA LYS A 424 1.62 -3.63 32.77
C LYS A 424 0.24 -4.17 32.36
N ASN A 425 -0.34 -5.06 33.17
CA ASN A 425 -1.60 -5.76 32.92
C ASN A 425 -2.81 -4.85 33.18
N THR A 426 -3.13 -3.93 32.28
CA THR A 426 -4.46 -3.32 32.21
C THR A 426 -4.63 -2.67 30.84
N GLN A 427 -5.43 -3.30 29.95
CA GLN A 427 -5.72 -2.77 28.62
C GLN A 427 -7.18 -2.32 28.51
N LYS A 428 -7.37 -1.16 27.86
CA LYS A 428 -8.67 -0.64 27.40
C LYS A 428 -8.78 -0.82 25.89
N MET A 429 -10.01 -0.99 25.38
CA MET A 429 -10.36 -1.03 23.96
C MET A 429 -9.73 0.11 23.15
N TYR A 430 -9.37 -0.14 21.87
CA TYR A 430 -8.85 0.92 21.00
C TYR A 430 -9.94 1.93 20.63
N LEU A 431 -10.05 2.98 21.43
CA LEU A 431 -10.63 4.25 21.04
C LEU A 431 -9.50 5.27 20.80
N VAL A 432 -9.65 6.06 19.74
CA VAL A 432 -8.85 7.26 19.57
C VAL A 432 -9.30 8.24 20.65
N GLU A 433 -8.59 8.25 21.78
CA GLU A 433 -8.93 9.11 22.93
C GLU A 433 -8.09 10.38 22.97
N SER A 434 -7.09 10.53 22.09
CA SER A 434 -6.23 11.71 22.07
C SER A 434 -6.55 12.61 20.88
N LYS A 435 -6.64 13.91 21.13
CA LYS A 435 -6.81 14.94 20.10
C LYS A 435 -5.75 14.85 19.00
N GLY A 436 -4.50 14.57 19.36
CA GLY A 436 -3.41 14.36 18.39
C GLY A 436 -3.61 13.12 17.51
N GLY A 437 -4.04 12.00 18.10
CA GLY A 437 -4.35 10.77 17.36
C GLY A 437 -5.54 10.95 16.41
N ALA A 438 -6.56 11.70 16.84
CA ALA A 438 -7.72 12.04 16.02
C ALA A 438 -7.31 12.87 14.80
N ILE A 439 -6.49 13.91 15.01
CA ILE A 439 -5.97 14.76 13.93
C ILE A 439 -5.12 13.95 12.94
N ALA A 440 -4.27 13.05 13.44
CA ALA A 440 -3.48 12.15 12.58
C ALA A 440 -4.37 11.24 11.71
N CYS A 441 -5.43 10.64 12.30
CA CYS A 441 -6.40 9.85 11.56
C CYS A 441 -7.10 10.67 10.48
N MET A 442 -7.49 11.92 10.79
CA MET A 442 -8.13 12.83 9.83
C MET A 442 -7.19 13.20 8.67
N PHE A 443 -5.91 13.50 8.92
CA PHE A 443 -4.95 13.77 7.83
C PHE A 443 -4.69 12.56 6.94
N LEU A 444 -4.54 11.37 7.53
CA LEU A 444 -4.35 10.13 6.77
C LEU A 444 -5.60 9.80 5.95
N SER A 445 -6.78 10.00 6.53
CA SER A 445 -8.06 9.88 5.84
C SER A 445 -8.16 10.84 4.65
N LEU A 446 -7.79 12.12 4.83
CA LEU A 446 -7.82 13.12 3.77
C LEU A 446 -6.97 12.69 2.57
N PHE A 447 -5.78 12.13 2.82
CA PHE A 447 -4.92 11.60 1.77
C PHE A 447 -5.55 10.42 1.03
N PHE A 448 -6.12 9.44 1.75
CA PHE A 448 -6.76 8.29 1.13
C PHE A 448 -8.04 8.66 0.36
N LEU A 449 -8.94 9.42 0.99
CA LEU A 449 -10.20 9.86 0.42
C LEU A 449 -10.01 10.79 -0.77
N GLY A 450 -8.93 11.59 -0.81
CA GLY A 450 -8.62 12.43 -1.96
C GLY A 450 -7.88 11.71 -3.10
N THR A 451 -7.35 10.51 -2.87
CA THR A 451 -6.58 9.75 -3.86
C THR A 451 -7.43 8.76 -4.66
N TRP A 452 -8.38 8.06 -4.03
CA TRP A 452 -9.23 7.08 -4.74
C TRP A 452 -10.04 7.67 -5.92
N PRO A 453 -10.56 8.92 -5.87
CA PRO A 453 -11.28 9.54 -7.00
C PRO A 453 -10.40 9.68 -8.24
N ALA A 454 -9.12 10.01 -8.03
CA ALA A 454 -8.15 10.12 -9.10
C ALA A 454 -7.89 8.76 -9.76
N ILE A 455 -7.84 7.67 -8.98
CA ILE A 455 -7.64 6.32 -9.54
C ILE A 455 -8.83 5.89 -10.41
N LEU A 456 -10.06 6.14 -9.95
CA LEU A 456 -11.24 5.80 -10.75
C LEU A 456 -11.36 6.68 -11.99
N THR A 457 -11.01 7.96 -11.90
CA THR A 457 -10.92 8.87 -13.06
C THR A 457 -9.88 8.37 -14.08
N LEU A 458 -8.75 7.82 -13.62
CA LEU A 458 -7.74 7.24 -14.49
C LEU A 458 -8.30 6.03 -15.28
N LEU A 459 -9.11 5.19 -14.63
CA LEU A 459 -9.74 4.04 -15.27
C LEU A 459 -10.79 4.44 -16.30
N GLU A 460 -11.60 5.45 -16.00
CA GLU A 460 -12.55 6.04 -16.94
C GLU A 460 -11.83 6.57 -18.19
N ARG A 461 -10.76 7.35 -18.00
CA ARG A 461 -9.95 7.90 -19.10
C ARG A 461 -9.20 6.84 -19.92
N ARG A 462 -9.02 5.64 -19.38
CA ARG A 462 -8.46 4.47 -20.07
C ARG A 462 -9.52 3.64 -20.81
N GLY A 463 -10.79 4.00 -20.69
CA GLY A 463 -11.88 3.30 -21.38
C GLY A 463 -12.49 2.14 -20.59
N ARG A 464 -12.08 1.90 -19.33
CA ARG A 464 -12.74 0.88 -18.50
C ARG A 464 -14.16 1.36 -18.18
N LEU A 465 -15.11 0.43 -18.25
CA LEU A 465 -16.51 0.75 -18.01
C LEU A 465 -16.75 1.13 -16.53
N PRO A 466 -17.48 2.22 -16.24
CA PRO A 466 -17.79 2.63 -14.87
C PRO A 466 -18.42 1.51 -14.04
N GLN A 467 -19.36 0.75 -14.62
CA GLN A 467 -20.07 -0.32 -13.93
C GLN A 467 -19.18 -1.51 -13.54
N HIS A 468 -18.11 -1.81 -14.31
CA HIS A 468 -17.14 -2.81 -13.90
C HIS A 468 -16.26 -2.26 -12.77
N THR A 469 -15.82 -1.03 -12.96
CA THR A 469 -14.91 -0.33 -12.06
C THR A 469 -15.52 -0.14 -10.66
N TYR A 470 -16.79 0.27 -10.58
CA TYR A 470 -17.46 0.53 -9.31
C TYR A 470 -17.76 -0.76 -8.54
N LEU A 471 -18.08 -1.85 -9.25
CA LEU A 471 -18.28 -3.15 -8.62
C LEU A 471 -16.99 -3.65 -7.96
N ASP A 472 -15.85 -3.60 -8.66
CA ASP A 472 -14.54 -3.95 -8.09
C ASP A 472 -14.18 -3.07 -6.89
N TYR A 473 -14.38 -1.75 -7.01
CA TYR A 473 -14.20 -0.79 -5.92
C TYR A 473 -15.05 -1.14 -4.69
N SER A 474 -16.31 -1.52 -4.89
CA SER A 474 -17.23 -1.81 -3.78
C SER A 474 -16.83 -3.06 -2.99
N ILE A 475 -16.28 -4.08 -3.67
CA ILE A 475 -15.81 -5.32 -3.03
C ILE A 475 -14.68 -5.02 -2.04
N THR A 476 -13.68 -4.27 -2.46
CA THR A 476 -12.53 -3.98 -1.60
C THR A 476 -12.81 -2.87 -0.59
N ASN A 477 -13.75 -1.97 -0.86
CA ASN A 477 -14.27 -1.05 0.15
C ASN A 477 -14.93 -1.80 1.31
N LEU A 478 -15.75 -2.81 1.01
CA LEU A 478 -16.31 -3.70 2.04
C LEU A 478 -15.20 -4.48 2.77
N LEU A 479 -14.23 -5.03 2.03
CA LEU A 479 -13.11 -5.77 2.61
C LEU A 479 -12.35 -4.93 3.65
N ALA A 480 -12.08 -3.65 3.36
CA ALA A 480 -11.42 -2.75 4.31
C ALA A 480 -12.22 -2.59 5.61
N ALA A 481 -13.55 -2.50 5.53
CA ALA A 481 -14.42 -2.44 6.71
C ALA A 481 -14.41 -3.73 7.53
N PHE A 482 -14.41 -4.89 6.86
CA PHE A 482 -14.22 -6.18 7.52
C PHE A 482 -12.88 -6.26 8.23
N ILE A 483 -11.80 -5.83 7.57
CA ILE A 483 -10.46 -5.78 8.19
C ILE A 483 -10.49 -4.88 9.42
N ILE A 484 -11.03 -3.67 9.34
CA ILE A 484 -11.12 -2.74 10.48
C ILE A 484 -11.97 -3.32 11.62
N ALA A 485 -13.12 -3.92 11.32
CA ALA A 485 -14.01 -4.49 12.34
C ALA A 485 -13.40 -5.71 13.04
N LEU A 486 -12.77 -6.62 12.27
CA LEU A 486 -12.13 -7.81 12.80
C LEU A 486 -10.80 -7.52 13.49
N THR A 487 -10.17 -6.37 13.20
CA THR A 487 -8.95 -5.92 13.87
C THR A 487 -9.27 -4.93 14.98
N PHE A 488 -9.34 -3.64 14.69
CA PHE A 488 -9.56 -2.58 15.67
C PHE A 488 -10.86 -2.75 16.47
N GLY A 489 -11.89 -3.35 15.89
CA GLY A 489 -13.13 -3.65 16.59
C GLY A 489 -13.06 -4.77 17.63
N GLN A 490 -11.98 -5.56 17.65
CA GLN A 490 -11.76 -6.63 18.61
C GLN A 490 -10.60 -6.38 19.57
N ILE A 491 -9.76 -5.37 19.31
CA ILE A 491 -8.57 -5.09 20.14
C ILE A 491 -8.99 -4.47 21.47
N GLY A 492 -8.61 -5.13 22.56
CA GLY A 492 -8.76 -4.69 23.94
C GLY A 492 -9.97 -5.28 24.66
N SER A 493 -10.12 -4.94 25.94
CA SER A 493 -11.14 -5.54 26.81
C SER A 493 -12.56 -5.11 26.43
N SER A 494 -13.44 -6.08 26.18
CA SER A 494 -14.87 -5.83 25.96
C SER A 494 -15.54 -5.44 27.28
N THR A 495 -16.16 -4.26 27.33
CA THR A 495 -16.94 -3.81 28.50
C THR A 495 -18.43 -3.73 28.18
N HIS A 496 -19.27 -3.57 29.21
CA HIS A 496 -20.71 -3.38 29.00
C HIS A 496 -21.03 -2.05 28.26
N GLU A 497 -20.21 -1.01 28.45
CA GLU A 497 -20.43 0.31 27.82
C GLU A 497 -19.80 0.40 26.41
N SER A 498 -18.73 -0.37 26.16
CA SER A 498 -18.03 -0.45 24.88
C SER A 498 -17.78 -1.93 24.52
N PRO A 499 -18.80 -2.66 24.07
CA PRO A 499 -18.63 -4.05 23.68
C PRO A 499 -17.77 -4.16 22.42
N ASN A 500 -16.93 -5.20 22.37
CA ASN A 500 -16.17 -5.53 21.16
C ASN A 500 -17.11 -5.95 20.02
N PHE A 501 -16.58 -6.01 18.80
CA PHE A 501 -17.37 -6.22 17.57
C PHE A 501 -18.20 -7.52 17.60
N PHE A 502 -17.65 -8.66 18.06
CA PHE A 502 -18.41 -9.92 18.10
C PHE A 502 -19.53 -9.91 19.15
N PRO A 503 -19.27 -9.54 20.42
CA PRO A 503 -20.33 -9.34 21.41
C PRO A 503 -21.42 -8.39 20.92
N GLN A 504 -21.06 -7.26 20.32
CA GLN A 504 -22.04 -6.29 19.83
C GLN A 504 -22.86 -6.83 18.65
N LEU A 505 -22.27 -7.68 17.80
CA LEU A 505 -23.00 -8.35 16.72
C LEU A 505 -24.05 -9.33 17.24
N SER A 506 -23.80 -9.96 18.40
CA SER A 506 -24.78 -10.85 19.04
C SER A 506 -25.95 -10.10 19.69
N GLN A 507 -25.77 -8.80 19.99
CA GLN A 507 -26.77 -7.88 20.55
C GLN A 507 -27.47 -7.04 19.47
N LEU A 508 -27.57 -7.58 18.25
CA LEU A 508 -28.10 -6.84 17.10
C LEU A 508 -29.56 -6.41 17.28
N GLY A 509 -30.36 -7.23 17.96
CA GLY A 509 -31.77 -6.95 18.23
C GLY A 509 -31.96 -5.64 18.99
N ASP A 510 -31.14 -5.41 20.02
CA ASP A 510 -31.23 -4.24 20.90
C ASP A 510 -30.69 -2.97 20.23
N ASN A 511 -29.77 -3.12 19.27
CA ASN A 511 -29.08 -2.02 18.58
C ASN A 511 -29.69 -1.63 17.23
N TRP A 512 -30.86 -2.20 16.88
CA TRP A 512 -31.42 -2.09 15.54
C TRP A 512 -31.60 -0.64 15.03
N PRO A 513 -32.08 0.34 15.82
CA PRO A 513 -32.18 1.73 15.37
C PRO A 513 -30.84 2.34 14.95
N SER A 514 -29.78 2.12 15.74
CA SER A 514 -28.42 2.57 15.40
C SER A 514 -27.87 1.90 14.16
N VAL A 515 -28.14 0.60 13.97
CA VAL A 515 -27.77 -0.14 12.76
C VAL A 515 -28.45 0.46 11.53
N LEU A 516 -29.74 0.81 11.63
CA LEU A 516 -30.47 1.45 10.53
C LEU A 516 -29.88 2.83 10.17
N PHE A 517 -29.47 3.64 11.14
CA PHE A 517 -28.78 4.91 10.87
C PHE A 517 -27.42 4.70 10.17
N ALA A 518 -26.64 3.72 10.62
CA ALA A 518 -25.38 3.37 9.95
C ALA A 518 -25.63 2.91 8.51
N MET A 519 -26.63 2.04 8.30
CA MET A 519 -27.00 1.57 6.97
C MET A 519 -27.48 2.72 6.08
N ALA A 520 -28.30 3.63 6.59
CA ALA A 520 -28.78 4.80 5.86
C ALA A 520 -27.61 5.69 5.41
N GLY A 521 -26.64 5.94 6.30
CA GLY A 521 -25.40 6.64 5.95
C GLY A 521 -24.65 5.96 4.80
N GLY A 522 -24.54 4.63 4.83
CA GLY A 522 -23.86 3.88 3.79
C GLY A 522 -24.58 3.91 2.45
N LEU A 523 -25.92 3.87 2.45
CA LEU A 523 -26.72 4.01 1.22
C LEU A 523 -26.47 5.36 0.55
N VAL A 524 -26.54 6.47 1.30
CA VAL A 524 -26.32 7.80 0.73
C VAL A 524 -24.87 8.02 0.28
N LEU A 525 -23.87 7.51 1.02
CA LEU A 525 -22.48 7.59 0.57
C LEU A 525 -22.27 6.80 -0.74
N SER A 526 -22.76 5.56 -0.81
CA SER A 526 -22.60 4.73 -2.01
C SER A 526 -23.31 5.32 -3.22
N LEU A 527 -24.48 5.94 -3.03
CA LEU A 527 -25.16 6.66 -4.10
C LEU A 527 -24.35 7.87 -4.59
N GLY A 528 -23.82 8.67 -3.66
CA GLY A 528 -22.98 9.82 -3.99
C GLY A 528 -21.70 9.41 -4.73
N ASN A 529 -21.00 8.36 -4.27
CA ASN A 529 -19.77 7.84 -4.87
C ASN A 529 -20.02 7.31 -6.29
N LEU A 530 -21.16 6.65 -6.53
CA LEU A 530 -21.55 6.21 -7.86
C LEU A 530 -21.82 7.42 -8.76
N CYS A 531 -22.54 8.42 -8.27
CA CYS A 531 -22.81 9.65 -9.02
C CYS A 531 -21.53 10.42 -9.38
N THR A 532 -20.58 10.58 -8.45
CA THR A 532 -19.31 11.27 -8.74
C THR A 532 -18.49 10.58 -9.81
N GLN A 533 -18.52 9.24 -9.87
CA GLN A 533 -17.85 8.47 -10.93
C GLN A 533 -18.29 8.91 -12.33
N TYR A 534 -19.57 9.19 -12.52
CA TYR A 534 -20.09 9.73 -13.78
C TYR A 534 -19.81 11.23 -13.92
N ALA A 535 -19.89 12.00 -12.83
CA ALA A 535 -19.69 13.44 -12.86
C ALA A 535 -18.27 13.86 -13.28
N TRP A 536 -17.22 13.15 -12.81
CA TRP A 536 -15.83 13.44 -13.17
C TRP A 536 -15.62 13.50 -14.68
N ALA A 537 -16.40 12.73 -15.44
CA ALA A 537 -16.26 12.69 -16.87
C ALA A 537 -16.65 14.02 -17.54
N PHE A 538 -17.70 14.68 -17.03
CA PHE A 538 -18.29 15.89 -17.60
C PHE A 538 -17.65 17.17 -17.11
N VAL A 539 -17.43 17.29 -15.79
CA VAL A 539 -16.98 18.55 -15.17
C VAL A 539 -15.54 18.48 -14.65
N GLY A 540 -14.92 17.30 -14.67
CA GLY A 540 -13.54 17.07 -14.24
C GLY A 540 -13.43 16.70 -12.76
N LEU A 541 -12.28 16.12 -12.39
CA LEU A 541 -12.02 15.66 -11.03
C LEU A 541 -12.02 16.83 -10.05
N SER A 542 -11.21 17.86 -10.32
CA SER A 542 -11.03 18.99 -9.42
C SER A 542 -12.35 19.70 -9.07
N VAL A 543 -13.25 19.86 -10.04
CA VAL A 543 -14.50 20.61 -9.86
C VAL A 543 -15.57 19.78 -9.16
N THR A 544 -15.67 18.49 -9.51
CA THR A 544 -16.58 17.57 -8.84
C THR A 544 -16.29 17.56 -7.34
N GLU A 545 -15.03 17.31 -6.97
CA GLU A 545 -14.60 17.23 -5.57
C GLU A 545 -14.82 18.54 -4.83
N VAL A 546 -14.57 19.69 -5.48
CA VAL A 546 -14.84 20.99 -4.84
C VAL A 546 -16.32 21.10 -4.49
N ILE A 547 -17.23 20.94 -5.45
CA ILE A 547 -18.67 21.14 -5.22
C ILE A 547 -19.21 20.12 -4.21
N THR A 548 -18.84 18.84 -4.34
CA THR A 548 -19.34 17.81 -3.44
C THR A 548 -18.89 18.05 -2.01
N SER A 549 -17.60 18.27 -1.80
CA SER A 549 -17.04 18.56 -0.47
C SER A 549 -17.65 19.80 0.18
N SER A 550 -18.01 20.80 -0.63
CA SER A 550 -18.64 22.03 -0.16
C SER A 550 -19.99 21.77 0.48
N LEU A 551 -20.82 20.96 -0.16
CA LEU A 551 -22.12 20.59 0.37
C LEU A 551 -21.97 19.78 1.66
N VAL A 552 -20.97 18.89 1.73
CA VAL A 552 -20.67 18.16 2.97
C VAL A 552 -20.27 19.10 4.10
N VAL A 553 -19.37 20.04 3.85
CA VAL A 553 -18.90 20.94 4.93
C VAL A 553 -19.96 21.96 5.31
N VAL A 554 -20.75 22.49 4.38
CA VAL A 554 -21.78 23.48 4.74
C VAL A 554 -22.95 22.82 5.46
N ILE A 555 -23.48 21.72 4.92
CA ILE A 555 -24.69 21.06 5.45
C ILE A 555 -24.30 20.04 6.52
N GLY A 556 -23.39 19.12 6.20
CA GLY A 556 -22.98 18.02 7.08
C GLY A 556 -22.31 18.51 8.36
N THR A 557 -21.35 19.43 8.28
CA THR A 557 -20.69 19.99 9.49
C THR A 557 -21.66 20.75 10.37
N THR A 558 -22.59 21.50 9.77
CA THR A 558 -23.62 22.23 10.53
C THR A 558 -24.54 21.25 11.25
N LEU A 559 -25.02 20.20 10.58
CA LEU A 559 -25.85 19.16 11.20
C LEU A 559 -25.08 18.42 12.30
N ASN A 560 -23.86 17.99 12.03
CA ASN A 560 -23.00 17.32 13.00
C ASN A 560 -22.71 18.19 14.22
N TYR A 561 -22.51 19.49 14.06
CA TYR A 561 -22.30 20.40 15.18
C TYR A 561 -23.48 20.39 16.16
N PHE A 562 -24.71 20.38 15.65
CA PHE A 562 -25.90 20.28 16.48
C PHE A 562 -26.10 18.87 17.04
N LEU A 563 -25.87 17.82 16.24
CA LEU A 563 -25.97 16.43 16.68
C LEU A 563 -24.94 16.11 17.78
N ASP A 564 -23.74 16.68 17.71
CA ASP A 564 -22.69 16.47 18.72
C ASP A 564 -22.86 17.35 19.98
N ASN A 565 -24.07 17.84 20.26
CA ASN A 565 -24.34 18.73 21.39
C ASN A 565 -23.37 19.92 21.45
N LYS A 566 -22.96 20.45 20.29
CA LYS A 566 -22.07 21.60 20.17
C LYS A 566 -20.69 21.40 20.80
N ILE A 567 -20.15 20.17 20.71
CA ILE A 567 -18.81 19.85 21.23
C ILE A 567 -17.68 20.69 20.64
N ASN A 568 -17.79 21.04 19.35
CA ASN A 568 -16.78 21.80 18.64
C ASN A 568 -16.90 23.30 18.95
N ARG A 569 -15.79 24.02 18.97
CA ARG A 569 -15.81 25.48 19.25
C ARG A 569 -16.41 26.22 18.07
N ALA A 570 -17.66 26.68 18.20
CA ALA A 570 -18.40 27.39 17.14
C ALA A 570 -17.63 28.57 16.54
N GLU A 571 -16.98 29.35 17.41
CA GLU A 571 -16.16 30.52 17.06
C GLU A 571 -14.99 30.20 16.12
N ILE A 572 -14.57 28.93 16.07
CA ILE A 572 -13.48 28.46 15.20
C ILE A 572 -14.07 27.63 14.05
N LEU A 573 -15.07 26.79 14.33
CA LEU A 573 -15.69 25.90 13.34
C LEU A 573 -16.30 26.67 12.17
N PHE A 574 -17.17 27.66 12.43
CA PHE A 574 -17.90 28.36 11.38
C PHE A 574 -17.02 29.28 10.52
N PRO A 575 -15.99 29.96 11.04
CA PRO A 575 -14.97 30.58 10.19
C PRO A 575 -14.26 29.58 9.27
N GLY A 576 -14.00 28.36 9.75
CA GLY A 576 -13.46 27.27 8.92
C GLY A 576 -14.41 26.89 7.77
N VAL A 577 -15.71 26.74 8.06
CA VAL A 577 -16.77 26.51 7.06
C VAL A 577 -16.84 27.68 6.06
N ALA A 578 -16.73 28.93 6.53
CA ALA A 578 -16.72 30.11 5.66
C ALA A 578 -15.48 30.16 4.75
N CYS A 579 -14.29 29.83 5.27
CA CYS A 579 -13.08 29.66 4.45
C CYS A 579 -13.27 28.57 3.39
N PHE A 580 -13.93 27.46 3.75
CA PHE A 580 -14.28 26.39 2.82
C PHE A 580 -15.18 26.93 1.70
N PHE A 581 -16.24 27.67 2.05
CA PHE A 581 -17.16 28.32 1.10
C PHE A 581 -16.44 29.26 0.12
N ILE A 582 -15.49 30.06 0.61
CA ILE A 582 -14.66 30.93 -0.24
C ILE A 582 -13.80 30.11 -1.22
N ALA A 583 -13.23 28.98 -0.77
CA ALA A 583 -12.48 28.08 -1.64
C ALA A 583 -13.36 27.55 -2.79
N VAL A 584 -14.65 27.32 -2.55
CA VAL A 584 -15.64 26.92 -3.58
C VAL A 584 -15.83 27.99 -4.63
N CYS A 585 -15.98 29.25 -4.21
CA CYS A 585 -16.11 30.37 -5.13
C CYS A 585 -14.89 30.44 -6.06
N PHE A 586 -13.69 30.26 -5.52
CA PHE A 586 -12.49 30.14 -6.33
C PHE A 586 -12.51 28.91 -7.23
N GLY A 587 -12.92 27.73 -6.74
CA GLY A 587 -12.99 26.51 -7.56
C GLY A 587 -14.00 26.60 -8.72
N SER A 588 -15.15 27.24 -8.51
CA SER A 588 -16.12 27.56 -9.57
C SER A 588 -15.50 28.51 -10.61
N ALA A 589 -14.77 29.54 -10.15
CA ALA A 589 -14.04 30.44 -11.02
C ALA A 589 -12.90 29.72 -11.79
N VAL A 590 -12.18 28.79 -11.16
CA VAL A 590 -11.18 27.92 -11.81
C VAL A 590 -11.83 27.10 -12.91
N HIS A 591 -13.00 26.48 -12.66
CA HIS A 591 -13.73 25.71 -13.66
C HIS A 591 -14.12 26.56 -14.86
N SER A 592 -14.75 27.70 -14.62
CA SER A 592 -15.19 28.62 -15.67
C SER A 592 -14.01 29.09 -16.53
N SER A 593 -12.91 29.47 -15.87
CA SER A 593 -11.67 29.87 -16.55
C SER A 593 -11.05 28.73 -17.36
N ASN A 594 -10.94 27.51 -16.81
CA ASN A 594 -10.35 26.37 -17.50
C ASN A 594 -11.23 25.84 -18.64
N SER A 595 -12.56 25.91 -18.49
CA SER A 595 -13.52 25.55 -19.55
C SER A 595 -13.40 26.50 -20.74
N ALA A 596 -13.25 27.81 -20.48
CA ALA A 596 -12.97 28.79 -21.52
C ALA A 596 -11.62 28.52 -22.22
N ASP A 597 -10.57 28.21 -21.46
CA ASP A 597 -9.25 27.84 -22.01
C ASP A 597 -9.35 26.59 -22.90
N ASN A 598 -10.12 25.57 -22.50
CA ASN A 598 -10.31 24.35 -23.30
C ASN A 598 -11.14 24.59 -24.55
N LYS A 599 -12.19 25.42 -24.49
CA LYS A 599 -12.95 25.84 -25.67
C LYS A 599 -12.08 26.60 -26.66
N ALA A 600 -11.20 27.48 -26.18
CA ALA A 600 -10.24 28.20 -27.01
C ALA A 600 -9.27 27.23 -27.71
N LYS A 601 -8.70 26.26 -26.98
CA LYS A 601 -7.83 25.21 -27.54
C LYS A 601 -8.52 24.41 -28.64
N LEU A 602 -9.80 24.03 -28.45
CA LEU A 602 -10.55 23.26 -29.45
C LEU A 602 -10.98 24.12 -30.65
N SER A 603 -11.23 25.41 -30.45
CA SER A 603 -11.68 26.32 -31.51
C SER A 603 -10.62 26.54 -32.59
N SER A 604 -9.33 26.45 -32.25
CA SER A 604 -8.20 26.63 -33.17
C SER A 604 -7.94 25.45 -34.13
N LEU A 605 -8.74 24.38 -34.09
CA LEU A 605 -8.67 23.26 -35.04
C LEU A 605 -9.57 23.45 -36.27
N PRO A 606 -9.18 22.93 -37.46
CA PRO A 606 -10.05 22.87 -38.64
C PRO A 606 -11.32 22.03 -38.39
N THR A 607 -12.43 22.39 -39.05
CA THR A 607 -13.78 21.81 -38.85
C THR A 607 -13.86 20.30 -39.13
N ASP A 608 -13.10 19.80 -40.10
CA ASP A 608 -13.11 18.37 -40.48
C ASP A 608 -12.51 17.45 -39.41
N ARG A 609 -11.64 17.97 -38.52
CA ARG A 609 -11.10 17.24 -37.36
C ARG A 609 -12.00 17.33 -36.12
N LYS A 610 -12.99 18.24 -36.10
CA LYS A 610 -13.90 18.44 -34.96
C LYS A 610 -15.03 17.42 -34.89
N ASN A 611 -15.43 16.83 -36.01
CA ASN A 611 -16.55 15.88 -36.10
C ASN A 611 -16.15 14.40 -36.02
N GLY A 612 -14.86 14.09 -35.93
CA GLY A 612 -14.38 12.71 -35.83
C GLY A 612 -14.52 11.85 -37.10
N GLU A 613 -15.00 12.42 -38.21
CA GLU A 613 -15.27 11.68 -39.46
C GLU A 613 -14.01 11.34 -40.28
N ASN A 614 -12.85 11.94 -39.99
CA ASN A 614 -11.57 11.60 -40.63
C ASN A 614 -10.44 11.41 -39.61
N VAL A 615 -10.57 10.39 -38.75
CA VAL A 615 -9.41 9.70 -38.16
C VAL A 615 -9.39 8.26 -38.67
N GLY A 616 -9.57 8.09 -39.98
CA GLY A 616 -9.18 6.87 -40.66
C GLY A 616 -7.67 6.87 -40.86
N ASN A 617 -6.96 5.95 -40.20
CA ASN A 617 -5.62 5.42 -40.55
C ASN A 617 -4.51 6.40 -41.01
N GLY A 618 -4.54 7.67 -40.62
CA GLY A 618 -3.69 8.71 -41.20
C GLY A 618 -2.81 9.47 -40.22
N SER A 619 -2.04 8.79 -39.35
CA SER A 619 -0.70 9.24 -38.93
C SER A 619 -0.01 8.18 -38.09
N ASN A 620 0.77 7.33 -38.77
CA ASN A 620 1.85 6.56 -38.16
C ASN A 620 3.01 7.51 -37.80
N THR A 621 2.78 8.43 -36.86
CA THR A 621 3.84 9.16 -36.18
C THR A 621 3.68 8.85 -34.70
N GLY A 622 4.65 8.12 -34.12
CA GLY A 622 4.62 7.64 -32.72
C GLY A 622 4.64 8.73 -31.64
N ASN A 623 4.31 9.98 -31.96
CA ASN A 623 4.31 11.11 -31.04
C ASN A 623 2.96 11.21 -30.31
N LYS A 624 2.92 10.80 -29.03
CA LYS A 624 1.78 11.04 -28.14
C LYS A 624 1.41 12.54 -28.13
N ALA A 625 0.12 12.85 -28.26
CA ALA A 625 -0.32 14.25 -28.26
C ALA A 625 0.13 14.97 -26.99
N LEU A 626 0.66 16.19 -27.14
CA LEU A 626 1.18 16.96 -26.03
C LEU A 626 0.03 17.41 -25.11
N ALA A 627 0.03 16.93 -23.86
CA ALA A 627 -1.00 17.34 -22.90
C ALA A 627 -1.20 18.86 -22.82
N GLY A 628 -2.45 19.30 -22.83
CA GLY A 628 -2.86 20.70 -22.93
C GLY A 628 -3.08 21.22 -24.36
N THR A 629 -2.97 20.39 -25.39
CA THR A 629 -3.37 20.72 -26.78
C THR A 629 -4.75 20.16 -27.12
N ALA A 630 -5.31 20.63 -28.24
CA ALA A 630 -6.60 20.15 -28.75
C ALA A 630 -6.55 18.68 -29.18
N ASP A 631 -5.47 18.24 -29.84
CA ASP A 631 -5.27 16.83 -30.23
C ASP A 631 -5.26 15.90 -29.02
N PHE A 632 -4.70 16.35 -27.88
CA PHE A 632 -4.71 15.57 -26.64
C PHE A 632 -6.14 15.42 -26.08
N LEU A 633 -6.98 16.45 -26.20
CA LEU A 633 -8.38 16.38 -25.77
C LEU A 633 -9.20 15.44 -26.66
N ILE A 634 -8.94 15.43 -27.97
CA ILE A 634 -9.58 14.50 -28.92
C ILE A 634 -9.12 13.06 -28.64
N GLU A 635 -7.81 12.85 -28.44
CA GLU A 635 -7.27 11.53 -28.10
C GLU A 635 -7.84 11.01 -26.77
N LEU A 636 -8.00 11.87 -25.78
CA LEU A 636 -8.65 11.55 -24.52
C LEU A 636 -10.12 11.17 -24.72
N GLU A 637 -10.87 11.95 -25.50
CA GLU A 637 -12.27 11.69 -25.83
C GLU A 637 -12.44 10.34 -26.54
N ASN A 638 -11.51 9.97 -27.42
CA ASN A 638 -11.56 8.68 -28.11
C ASN A 638 -11.32 7.50 -27.16
N ARG A 639 -10.38 7.64 -26.21
CA ARG A 639 -9.98 6.57 -25.30
C ARG A 639 -10.92 6.37 -24.11
N ARG A 640 -11.54 7.43 -23.62
CA ARG A 640 -12.36 7.39 -22.40
C ARG A 640 -13.65 6.58 -22.58
N SER A 641 -14.19 6.06 -21.49
CA SER A 641 -15.42 5.27 -21.52
C SER A 641 -16.68 6.14 -21.64
N ILE A 642 -16.74 7.29 -20.96
CA ILE A 642 -17.90 8.18 -21.01
C ILE A 642 -17.66 9.29 -22.04
N LYS A 643 -18.37 9.25 -23.17
CA LYS A 643 -18.30 10.31 -24.17
C LYS A 643 -19.04 11.56 -23.70
N VAL A 644 -18.36 12.71 -23.75
CA VAL A 644 -18.86 14.02 -23.28
C VAL A 644 -18.84 15.11 -24.33
N PHE A 645 -18.13 14.93 -25.46
CA PHE A 645 -18.19 15.92 -26.55
C PHE A 645 -19.62 16.07 -27.07
N GLY A 646 -20.05 17.31 -27.26
CA GLY A 646 -21.42 17.65 -27.67
C GLY A 646 -22.49 17.51 -26.57
N LYS A 647 -22.14 17.05 -25.36
CA LYS A 647 -23.07 16.99 -24.21
C LYS A 647 -22.98 18.24 -23.37
N SER A 648 -24.11 18.61 -22.75
CA SER A 648 -24.19 19.77 -21.86
C SER A 648 -23.43 19.52 -20.55
N THR A 649 -22.60 20.48 -20.15
CA THR A 649 -21.93 20.52 -18.84
C THR A 649 -22.93 20.59 -17.68
N MET A 650 -24.16 21.04 -17.92
CA MET A 650 -25.23 21.09 -16.91
C MET A 650 -25.62 19.70 -16.39
N ILE A 651 -25.51 18.66 -17.22
CA ILE A 651 -25.77 17.27 -16.80
C ILE A 651 -24.75 16.87 -15.74
N GLY A 652 -23.46 17.13 -16.00
CA GLY A 652 -22.38 16.87 -15.06
C GLY A 652 -22.57 17.63 -13.75
N LEU A 653 -22.85 18.94 -13.83
CA LEU A 653 -23.10 19.77 -12.65
C LEU A 653 -24.29 19.25 -11.83
N ALA A 654 -25.41 18.89 -12.46
CA ALA A 654 -26.58 18.35 -11.76
C ALA A 654 -26.24 17.06 -10.99
N ILE A 655 -25.49 16.15 -11.62
CA ILE A 655 -25.03 14.91 -10.96
C ILE A 655 -24.09 15.25 -9.79
N THR A 656 -23.19 16.23 -9.95
CA THR A 656 -22.28 16.69 -8.88
C THR A 656 -23.05 17.26 -7.69
N PHE A 657 -24.04 18.12 -7.91
CA PHE A 657 -24.87 18.70 -6.84
C PHE A 657 -25.64 17.62 -6.08
N PHE A 658 -26.24 16.67 -6.81
CA PHE A 658 -26.92 15.53 -6.20
C PHE A 658 -25.97 14.67 -5.36
N ALA A 659 -24.78 14.36 -5.89
CA ALA A 659 -23.76 13.61 -5.15
C ALA A 659 -23.32 14.33 -3.87
N GLY A 660 -23.10 15.64 -3.94
CA GLY A 660 -22.72 16.43 -2.76
C GLY A 660 -23.83 16.51 -1.70
N PHE A 661 -25.10 16.56 -2.13
CA PHE A 661 -26.23 16.44 -1.20
C PHE A 661 -26.24 15.07 -0.50
N CYS A 662 -26.09 13.97 -1.26
CA CYS A 662 -25.96 12.64 -0.67
C CYS A 662 -24.81 12.55 0.33
N PHE A 663 -23.65 13.12 -0.02
CA PHE A 663 -22.50 13.13 0.88
C PHE A 663 -22.73 13.99 2.14
N SER A 664 -23.52 15.05 2.06
CA SER A 664 -23.79 15.87 3.24
C SER A 664 -24.57 15.16 4.35
N LEU A 665 -25.20 14.03 4.03
CA LEU A 665 -26.06 13.29 4.94
C LEU A 665 -25.38 12.06 5.57
N PHE A 666 -24.30 11.51 4.98
CA PHE A 666 -23.70 10.27 5.49
C PHE A 666 -23.06 10.46 6.88
N SER A 667 -22.33 11.55 7.06
CA SER A 667 -21.59 11.84 8.30
C SER A 667 -22.57 12.10 9.48
N PRO A 668 -23.63 12.90 9.31
CA PRO A 668 -24.73 13.00 10.29
C PRO A 668 -25.43 11.67 10.60
N ALA A 669 -25.74 10.85 9.60
CA ALA A 669 -26.35 9.54 9.81
C ALA A 669 -25.43 8.60 10.60
N PHE A 670 -24.12 8.63 10.31
CA PHE A 670 -23.13 7.85 11.04
C PHE A 670 -22.97 8.34 12.49
N ASN A 671 -23.00 9.65 12.70
CA ASN A 671 -22.97 10.25 14.03
C ASN A 671 -24.16 9.77 14.89
N LEU A 672 -25.37 9.77 14.33
CA LEU A 672 -26.55 9.23 14.99
C LEU A 672 -26.39 7.76 15.36
N ALA A 673 -25.80 6.96 14.47
CA ALA A 673 -25.57 5.54 14.72
C ALA A 673 -24.65 5.30 15.94
N THR A 674 -23.56 6.07 16.07
CA THR A 674 -22.57 5.84 17.14
C THR A 674 -22.87 6.60 18.43
N ASN A 675 -23.71 7.64 18.39
CA ASN A 675 -23.92 8.53 19.53
C ASN A 675 -25.35 8.57 20.06
N ASP A 676 -26.32 7.99 19.34
CA ASP A 676 -27.73 7.89 19.75
C ASP A 676 -28.32 9.21 20.26
N GLN A 677 -28.11 10.29 19.51
CA GLN A 677 -28.50 11.64 19.93
C GLN A 677 -30.01 11.89 19.86
N TRP A 678 -30.73 11.00 19.17
CA TRP A 678 -32.19 10.99 19.16
C TRP A 678 -32.80 10.09 20.22
N HIS A 679 -32.00 9.47 21.10
CA HIS A 679 -32.48 8.56 22.14
C HIS A 679 -33.37 7.45 21.58
N ALA A 680 -32.94 6.86 20.46
CA ALA A 680 -33.66 5.80 19.77
C ALA A 680 -33.41 4.43 20.41
N LEU A 681 -32.35 4.27 21.20
CA LEU A 681 -32.05 3.04 21.94
C LEU A 681 -32.78 3.00 23.29
N GLU A 682 -33.10 1.79 23.74
CA GLU A 682 -33.65 1.57 25.08
C GLU A 682 -32.62 1.89 26.18
N LYS A 683 -33.09 2.25 27.38
CA LYS A 683 -32.20 2.60 28.50
C LYS A 683 -31.34 1.41 28.90
N GLY A 684 -30.02 1.59 28.86
CA GLY A 684 -29.04 0.58 29.26
C GLY A 684 -28.43 -0.19 28.08
N VAL A 685 -28.95 -0.03 26.86
CA VAL A 685 -28.34 -0.61 25.65
C VAL A 685 -27.07 0.19 25.28
N PRO A 686 -25.91 -0.47 25.12
CA PRO A 686 -24.68 0.23 24.74
C PRO A 686 -24.76 0.72 23.31
N LYS A 687 -24.23 1.92 23.06
CA LYS A 687 -24.21 2.52 21.73
C LYS A 687 -23.32 1.71 20.78
N LEU A 688 -23.63 1.80 19.49
CA LEU A 688 -22.85 1.13 18.46
C LEU A 688 -21.41 1.66 18.45
N VAL A 689 -20.42 0.78 18.64
CA VAL A 689 -19.02 1.22 18.53
C VAL A 689 -18.71 1.53 17.06
N VAL A 690 -17.76 2.45 16.82
CA VAL A 690 -17.44 2.98 15.49
C VAL A 690 -17.17 1.86 14.47
N TYR A 691 -16.52 0.78 14.90
CA TYR A 691 -16.16 -0.33 14.03
C TYR A 691 -17.38 -1.14 13.57
N THR A 692 -18.31 -1.42 14.49
CA THR A 692 -19.58 -2.11 14.19
C THR A 692 -20.49 -1.23 13.33
N ALA A 693 -20.52 0.08 13.61
CA ALA A 693 -21.23 1.06 12.78
C ALA A 693 -20.66 1.08 11.35
N PHE A 694 -19.34 1.14 11.21
CA PHE A 694 -18.69 1.15 9.90
C PHE A 694 -18.87 -0.15 9.12
N PHE A 695 -18.93 -1.28 9.82
CA PHE A 695 -19.25 -2.58 9.22
C PHE A 695 -20.64 -2.58 8.56
N TRP A 696 -21.70 -2.22 9.29
CA TRP A 696 -23.06 -2.17 8.75
C TRP A 696 -23.25 -1.08 7.68
N PHE A 697 -22.62 0.07 7.88
CA PHE A 697 -22.51 1.13 6.87
C PHE A 697 -21.90 0.62 5.56
N SER A 698 -20.82 -0.18 5.64
CA SER A 698 -20.15 -0.70 4.45
C SER A 698 -20.92 -1.84 3.79
N ILE A 699 -21.63 -2.67 4.55
CA ILE A 699 -22.55 -3.67 4.01
C ILE A 699 -23.64 -2.99 3.18
N SER A 700 -24.28 -1.94 3.70
CA SER A 700 -25.32 -1.24 2.93
C SER A 700 -24.75 -0.56 1.68
N CYS A 701 -23.54 0.02 1.76
CA CYS A 701 -22.84 0.55 0.60
C CYS A 701 -22.69 -0.50 -0.50
N PHE A 702 -22.22 -1.69 -0.12
CA PHE A 702 -21.95 -2.80 -1.02
C PHE A 702 -23.22 -3.39 -1.63
N VAL A 703 -24.26 -3.59 -0.82
CA VAL A 703 -25.56 -4.09 -1.29
C VAL A 703 -26.16 -3.14 -2.34
N LEU A 704 -26.18 -1.83 -2.06
CA LEU A 704 -26.65 -0.84 -3.02
C LEU A 704 -25.77 -0.82 -4.29
N ALA A 705 -24.45 -0.90 -4.12
CA ALA A 705 -23.52 -0.93 -5.23
C ALA A 705 -23.78 -2.13 -6.14
N ILE A 706 -23.97 -3.34 -5.60
CA ILE A 706 -24.33 -4.52 -6.39
C ILE A 706 -25.64 -4.31 -7.13
N ILE A 707 -26.70 -3.87 -6.43
CA ILE A 707 -28.03 -3.70 -7.04
C ILE A 707 -27.94 -2.73 -8.23
N LEU A 708 -27.36 -1.54 -8.01
CA LEU A 708 -27.25 -0.52 -9.06
C LEU A 708 -26.31 -0.95 -10.19
N ASN A 709 -25.19 -1.61 -9.89
CA ASN A 709 -24.25 -2.05 -10.93
C ASN A 709 -24.79 -3.22 -11.75
N VAL A 710 -25.53 -4.14 -11.16
CA VAL A 710 -26.25 -5.18 -11.92
C VAL A 710 -27.25 -4.54 -12.86
N ILE A 711 -28.01 -3.52 -12.41
CA ILE A 711 -28.90 -2.75 -13.29
C ILE A 711 -28.09 -2.08 -14.41
N PHE A 712 -26.97 -1.42 -14.11
CA PHE A 712 -26.15 -0.71 -15.10
C PHE A 712 -25.35 -1.61 -16.04
N LEU A 713 -25.11 -2.88 -15.70
CA LEU A 713 -24.58 -3.86 -16.66
C LEU A 713 -25.55 -4.04 -17.84
N TYR A 714 -26.84 -4.21 -17.54
CA TYR A 714 -27.87 -4.49 -18.56
C TYR A 714 -28.51 -3.21 -19.14
N ARG A 715 -28.68 -2.18 -18.32
CA ARG A 715 -29.28 -0.88 -18.65
C ARG A 715 -28.33 0.26 -18.26
N PRO A 716 -27.19 0.39 -18.97
CA PRO A 716 -26.23 1.44 -18.71
C PRO A 716 -26.80 2.83 -19.00
N VAL A 717 -26.36 3.82 -18.24
CA VAL A 717 -26.74 5.23 -18.41
C VAL A 717 -25.78 5.91 -19.39
N LEU A 718 -26.16 7.06 -19.95
CA LEU A 718 -25.31 7.93 -20.77
C LEU A 718 -24.78 7.31 -22.08
N ASN A 719 -25.51 6.34 -22.64
CA ASN A 719 -25.17 5.61 -23.86
C ASN A 719 -23.87 4.79 -23.75
N LEU A 720 -23.49 4.37 -22.55
CA LEU A 720 -22.41 3.40 -22.36
C LEU A 720 -22.80 2.03 -22.96
N PRO A 721 -21.83 1.23 -23.42
CA PRO A 721 -22.12 -0.09 -23.96
C PRO A 721 -22.67 -1.01 -22.86
N ARG A 722 -23.64 -1.85 -23.25
CA ARG A 722 -24.13 -2.93 -22.37
C ARG A 722 -23.02 -3.93 -22.13
N SER A 723 -23.05 -4.53 -20.95
CA SER A 723 -22.11 -5.58 -20.56
C SER A 723 -22.87 -6.77 -19.96
N THR A 724 -22.14 -7.83 -19.66
CA THR A 724 -22.67 -9.06 -19.04
C THR A 724 -21.80 -9.45 -17.85
N PRO A 725 -22.32 -10.25 -16.89
CA PRO A 725 -21.50 -10.77 -15.80
C PRO A 725 -20.25 -11.52 -16.28
N LYS A 726 -20.35 -12.26 -17.39
CA LYS A 726 -19.20 -12.94 -18.02
C LYS A 726 -18.15 -11.95 -18.52
N ALA A 727 -18.58 -10.86 -19.16
CA ALA A 727 -17.68 -9.81 -19.62
C ALA A 727 -17.00 -9.08 -18.44
N TYR A 728 -17.75 -8.82 -17.37
CA TYR A 728 -17.19 -8.26 -16.13
C TYR A 728 -16.11 -9.17 -15.50
N LEU A 729 -16.39 -10.47 -15.34
CA LEU A 729 -15.44 -11.42 -14.76
C LEU A 729 -14.14 -11.54 -15.56
N ASN A 730 -14.23 -11.36 -16.89
CA ASN A 730 -13.08 -11.40 -17.79
C ASN A 730 -12.35 -10.04 -17.92
N ASP A 731 -12.90 -8.94 -17.40
CA ASP A 731 -12.30 -7.61 -17.51
C ASP A 731 -11.21 -7.37 -16.45
N TRP A 732 -9.98 -7.77 -16.79
CA TRP A 732 -8.79 -7.53 -15.97
C TRP A 732 -8.05 -6.23 -16.30
N ASN A 733 -8.49 -5.48 -17.31
CA ASN A 733 -7.79 -4.28 -17.75
C ASN A 733 -8.01 -3.11 -16.79
N GLY A 734 -7.11 -2.96 -15.81
CA GLY A 734 -7.20 -1.92 -14.79
C GLY A 734 -7.93 -2.35 -13.51
N ARG A 735 -8.31 -3.63 -13.38
CA ARG A 735 -9.02 -4.16 -12.22
C ARG A 735 -8.28 -3.94 -10.89
N GLY A 736 -6.96 -4.14 -10.87
CA GLY A 736 -6.15 -3.89 -9.67
C GLY A 736 -6.20 -2.45 -9.17
N TRP A 737 -6.32 -1.48 -10.08
CA TRP A 737 -6.50 -0.07 -9.71
C TRP A 737 -7.87 0.18 -9.08
N ALA A 738 -8.92 -0.48 -9.56
CA ALA A 738 -10.25 -0.38 -8.96
C ALA A 738 -10.27 -0.98 -7.54
N PHE A 739 -9.61 -2.13 -7.35
CA PHE A 739 -9.41 -2.72 -6.03
C PHE A 739 -8.65 -1.80 -5.08
N LEU A 740 -7.57 -1.17 -5.54
CA LEU A 740 -6.81 -0.20 -4.75
C LEU A 740 -7.67 1.01 -4.37
N ALA A 741 -8.47 1.53 -5.30
CA ALA A 741 -9.38 2.65 -5.02
C ALA A 741 -10.41 2.28 -3.94
N GLY A 742 -10.95 1.06 -3.96
CA GLY A 742 -11.87 0.58 -2.94
C GLY A 742 -11.22 0.46 -1.55
N LEU A 743 -10.01 -0.08 -1.47
CA LEU A 743 -9.26 -0.15 -0.21
C LEU A 743 -8.97 1.26 0.34
N LEU A 744 -8.51 2.18 -0.51
CA LEU A 744 -8.23 3.56 -0.11
C LEU A 744 -9.49 4.24 0.42
N CYS A 745 -10.63 4.08 -0.26
CA CYS A 745 -11.88 4.67 0.24
C CYS A 745 -12.33 4.04 1.57
N GLY A 746 -12.25 2.72 1.70
CA GLY A 746 -12.69 2.02 2.91
C GLY A 746 -11.83 2.36 4.12
N PHE A 747 -10.50 2.31 3.99
CA PHE A 747 -9.60 2.76 5.05
C PHE A 747 -9.74 4.26 5.34
N GLY A 748 -9.92 5.09 4.32
CA GLY A 748 -10.17 6.51 4.47
C GLY A 748 -11.41 6.78 5.33
N ASN A 749 -12.57 6.24 4.95
CA ASN A 749 -13.81 6.41 5.72
C ASN A 749 -13.67 5.88 7.15
N GLY A 750 -13.06 4.71 7.34
CA GLY A 750 -12.79 4.17 8.67
C GLY A 750 -11.97 5.13 9.55
N LEU A 751 -10.90 5.70 9.00
CA LEU A 751 -10.06 6.70 9.68
C LEU A 751 -10.80 8.02 9.95
N GLN A 752 -11.63 8.49 9.03
CA GLN A 752 -12.49 9.65 9.24
C GLN A 752 -13.43 9.41 10.43
N PHE A 753 -14.09 8.25 10.50
CA PHE A 753 -15.03 7.94 11.57
C PHE A 753 -14.33 7.74 12.92
N MET A 754 -13.17 7.10 12.95
CA MET A 754 -12.33 7.01 14.15
C MET A 754 -11.92 8.40 14.66
N GLY A 755 -11.49 9.29 13.76
CA GLY A 755 -11.18 10.68 14.09
C GLY A 755 -12.41 11.45 14.58
N GLY A 756 -13.56 11.26 13.95
CA GLY A 756 -14.83 11.92 14.30
C GLY A 756 -15.36 11.52 15.68
N GLN A 757 -15.29 10.25 16.03
CA GLN A 757 -15.69 9.79 17.37
C GLN A 757 -14.88 10.48 18.48
N ALA A 758 -13.61 10.79 18.20
CA ALA A 758 -12.67 11.39 19.14
C ALA A 758 -12.76 12.93 19.21
N ALA A 759 -12.81 13.58 18.05
CA ALA A 759 -12.68 15.03 17.85
C ALA A 759 -14.01 15.77 17.63
N GLY A 760 -15.11 15.02 17.50
CA GLY A 760 -16.40 15.49 16.98
C GLY A 760 -16.50 15.29 15.46
N TYR A 761 -17.64 14.82 14.98
CA TYR A 761 -17.89 14.55 13.56
C TYR A 761 -17.88 15.84 12.73
N ALA A 762 -18.25 16.98 13.33
CA ALA A 762 -18.18 18.28 12.65
C ALA A 762 -16.73 18.68 12.34
N ALA A 763 -15.79 18.45 13.25
CA ALA A 763 -14.37 18.67 12.96
C ALA A 763 -13.80 17.64 11.98
N ALA A 764 -14.27 16.39 12.01
CA ALA A 764 -13.86 15.35 11.07
C ALA A 764 -14.32 15.61 9.63
N ASP A 765 -15.33 16.43 9.42
CA ASP A 765 -15.69 16.89 8.08
C ASP A 765 -14.59 17.79 7.44
N ALA A 766 -13.56 18.23 8.19
CA ALA A 766 -12.35 18.83 7.61
C ALA A 766 -11.65 17.91 6.59
N VAL A 767 -11.80 16.58 6.76
CA VAL A 767 -11.31 15.55 5.82
C VAL A 767 -11.91 15.75 4.43
N GLN A 768 -13.06 16.40 4.32
CA GLN A 768 -13.71 16.70 3.05
C GLN A 768 -12.93 17.73 2.21
N ALA A 769 -11.82 18.30 2.68
CA ALA A 769 -10.87 19.04 1.83
C ALA A 769 -10.15 18.17 0.77
N LEU A 770 -10.82 17.12 0.27
CA LEU A 770 -10.42 16.24 -0.83
C LEU A 770 -9.84 16.99 -2.03
N PRO A 771 -10.34 18.19 -2.41
CA PRO A 771 -9.73 18.99 -3.47
C PRO A 771 -8.22 19.21 -3.35
N LEU A 772 -7.64 19.26 -2.14
CA LEU A 772 -6.20 19.42 -1.95
C LEU A 772 -5.41 18.27 -2.59
N VAL A 773 -5.88 17.05 -2.40
CA VAL A 773 -5.20 15.82 -2.84
C VAL A 773 -5.67 15.41 -4.24
N SER A 774 -6.97 15.49 -4.51
CA SER A 774 -7.53 15.11 -5.81
C SER A 774 -7.08 16.07 -6.91
N THR A 775 -7.04 17.38 -6.64
CA THR A 775 -6.53 18.39 -7.60
C THR A 775 -5.03 18.23 -7.81
N PHE A 776 -4.26 17.88 -6.77
CA PHE A 776 -2.84 17.55 -6.92
C PHE A 776 -2.65 16.40 -7.93
N TRP A 777 -3.40 15.30 -7.78
CA TRP A 777 -3.38 14.20 -8.73
C TRP A 777 -3.91 14.60 -10.12
N GLY A 778 -4.93 15.46 -10.20
CA GLY A 778 -5.44 16.00 -11.46
C GLY A 778 -4.42 16.85 -12.21
N ILE A 779 -3.59 17.62 -11.51
CA ILE A 779 -2.47 18.36 -12.10
C ILE A 779 -1.38 17.39 -12.56
N LEU A 780 -0.98 16.45 -11.70
CA LEU A 780 0.19 15.61 -11.92
C LEU A 780 -0.04 14.50 -12.95
N ILE A 781 -1.13 13.74 -12.81
CA ILE A 781 -1.46 12.58 -13.65
C ILE A 781 -2.16 13.04 -14.93
N PHE A 782 -3.19 13.88 -14.78
CA PHE A 782 -4.10 14.23 -15.87
C PHE A 782 -3.73 15.49 -16.60
N LYS A 783 -2.81 16.30 -16.03
CA LYS A 783 -2.36 17.56 -16.62
C LYS A 783 -3.55 18.48 -16.94
N GLU A 784 -4.59 18.46 -16.09
CA GLU A 784 -5.89 19.13 -16.32
C GLU A 784 -5.79 20.64 -16.59
N TYR A 785 -4.73 21.26 -16.10
CA TYR A 785 -4.48 22.70 -16.20
C TYR A 785 -3.30 23.04 -17.11
N ARG A 786 -2.73 22.06 -17.82
CA ARG A 786 -1.54 22.30 -18.64
C ARG A 786 -1.89 23.22 -19.81
N LYS A 787 -1.05 24.24 -20.01
CA LYS A 787 -1.26 25.34 -20.98
C LYS A 787 -2.57 26.11 -20.76
N SER A 788 -3.09 26.15 -19.53
CA SER A 788 -4.19 27.05 -19.18
C SER A 788 -3.67 28.47 -18.95
N SER A 789 -4.57 29.45 -18.93
CA SER A 789 -4.22 30.87 -18.80
C SER A 789 -3.63 31.19 -17.43
N ARG A 790 -2.88 32.31 -17.34
CA ARG A 790 -2.33 32.81 -16.06
C ARG A 790 -3.43 33.03 -15.02
N ARG A 791 -4.61 33.48 -15.46
CA ARG A 791 -5.80 33.63 -14.62
C ARG A 791 -6.20 32.30 -13.97
N THR A 792 -6.27 31.21 -14.75
CA THR A 792 -6.60 29.88 -14.24
C THR A 792 -5.62 29.42 -13.15
N TYR A 793 -4.32 29.63 -13.34
CA TYR A 793 -3.32 29.27 -12.33
C TYR A 793 -3.42 30.10 -11.05
N ILE A 794 -3.67 31.42 -11.15
CA ILE A 794 -3.86 32.28 -9.96
C ILE A 794 -5.07 31.83 -9.15
N LEU A 795 -6.20 31.57 -9.82
CA LEU A 795 -7.41 31.09 -9.17
C LEU A 795 -7.21 29.71 -8.52
N LEU A 796 -6.43 28.84 -9.17
CA LEU A 796 -6.11 27.50 -8.67
C LEU A 796 -5.28 27.57 -7.38
N VAL A 797 -4.25 28.43 -7.34
CA VAL A 797 -3.45 28.65 -6.14
C VAL A 797 -4.29 29.26 -5.02
N ALA A 798 -5.13 30.25 -5.34
CA ALA A 798 -6.04 30.86 -4.35
C ALA A 798 -7.00 29.83 -3.74
N MET A 799 -7.60 28.97 -4.57
CA MET A 799 -8.46 27.88 -4.14
C MET A 799 -7.73 26.93 -3.17
N LEU A 800 -6.55 26.43 -3.55
CA LEU A 800 -5.79 25.48 -2.73
C LEU A 800 -5.34 26.08 -1.39
N SER A 801 -4.88 27.34 -1.39
CA SER A 801 -4.50 28.04 -0.16
C SER A 801 -5.67 28.18 0.81
N MET A 802 -6.87 28.48 0.30
CA MET A 802 -8.08 28.57 1.13
C MET A 802 -8.49 27.21 1.71
N PHE A 803 -8.36 26.12 0.96
CA PHE A 803 -8.60 24.78 1.51
C PHE A 803 -7.60 24.42 2.62
N ILE A 804 -6.31 24.76 2.49
CA ILE A 804 -5.31 24.55 3.55
C ILE A 804 -5.70 25.30 4.82
N ALA A 805 -6.09 26.58 4.68
CA ALA A 805 -6.55 27.38 5.81
C ALA A 805 -7.83 26.79 6.45
N ALA A 806 -8.80 26.38 5.64
CA ALA A 806 -10.05 25.79 6.11
C ALA A 806 -9.80 24.50 6.91
N VAL A 807 -8.92 23.60 6.43
CA VAL A 807 -8.54 22.37 7.15
C VAL A 807 -7.94 22.70 8.51
N GLY A 808 -6.97 23.62 8.55
CA GLY A 808 -6.32 24.02 9.81
C GLY A 808 -7.32 24.57 10.83
N ILE A 809 -8.24 25.43 10.38
CA ILE A 809 -9.26 26.04 11.24
C ILE A 809 -10.29 25.00 11.70
N LEU A 810 -10.83 24.18 10.80
CA LEU A 810 -11.81 23.14 11.15
C LEU A 810 -11.24 22.12 12.13
N MET A 811 -10.01 21.65 11.91
CA MET A 811 -9.34 20.73 12.83
C MET A 811 -9.04 21.39 14.18
N ALA A 812 -8.68 22.68 14.20
CA ALA A 812 -8.47 23.42 15.45
C ALA A 812 -9.74 23.54 16.31
N SER A 813 -10.91 23.50 15.68
CA SER A 813 -12.22 23.51 16.36
C SER A 813 -12.54 22.20 17.11
N SER A 814 -11.74 21.15 16.96
CA SER A 814 -11.96 19.84 17.59
C SER A 814 -12.11 19.95 19.10
N GLY A 815 -13.24 19.49 19.63
CA GLY A 815 -13.47 19.30 21.05
C GLY A 815 -13.05 17.90 21.51
N HIS A 816 -13.04 17.66 22.83
CA HIS A 816 -12.82 16.32 23.40
C HIS A 816 -14.13 15.84 24.02
N ARG A 817 -14.60 14.64 23.63
CA ARG A 817 -15.71 13.99 24.35
C ARG A 817 -15.20 13.56 25.71
N LYS A 818 -15.91 13.95 26.77
CA LYS A 818 -15.62 13.54 28.14
C LYS A 818 -16.16 12.15 28.41
#